data_AF-A0A5Q0TKR9-F1
#
_entry.id   AF-A0A5Q0TKR9-F1
#
_cell.length_a   1.000
_cell.length_b   1.000
_cell.length_c   1.000
_cell.angle_alpha   90.00
_cell.angle_beta   90.00
_cell.angle_gamma   90.00
#
_symmetry.space_group_name_H-M   'P 1'
#
loop_
_entity.id
_entity.type
_entity.pdbx_description
1 polymer ?
#
loop_
_entity_poly.entity_id
_entity_poly.type
_entity_poly.pdbx_seq_one_letter_code
_entity_poly.pdbx_strand_id
1 'polypeptide(L)'
;MAESISIMGVASYHPSTPEVLDISKQNTLIFGLNGTGKSTVSNFLYNQTNFDNCSLNIDGDFTPIVYNQTFVDENFVHNPMQEGVFTLSKDNADLEARIDEKSKLREKLLAIYSGIKTKISEAEKAKTTATDSTIEEVFKQKYIIEKTSLEPFLKGFKTPKNKFYKQVKAQKGVSRDSLDSLNTEYDSLTQSDKTLPTLVSLPTSPSITLEEVALLSESIVGSENSQLTEFITELSSQNWVKSGKDNYLMEAQTKCPFCQKETIDDTFRSELASLFNKTYDSNVQKVEAIALSYETALTEYIESIKATFINCPIYDPNLHKVEPNIELLELAYKDNLSLIKSKVEKPSLSVELIDYEDKLEPLKTIVEEINKTVQIIIAKANKFKESESDIQHRMWDSVRYDTEALFSLEKRLIDEQDDKIDLLNKRLERVKLIGKKVADRISSLRSRTSNIDDTIARINVNLKSLGLTSFEIVASTDPKQKNYFILSRSEKAITEEKVFQSLSEGEKTLITFLYFIEKCNGSMSIDSDLADKEKLIVIDDPISSLSQNYIYDIASLIHSKIIKGNRFKKVVILTHSLFFYQELLKLAPLGKDKFNEKYALYRLNKKQYSSVQSMNRGELKNDYQSLWQILKDVIEGNANPVVLPNVMRNIIEYYFGFVHKKEKLADILNELAEKEPDQGHKAFYRYINRSSHSDPINIGLMVEVDPQAYLERFKSIFINTQDEGHYECMMQ
;
A
#
# COMPACT_ATOMS: atom_id res chain seq x y z
N MET A 1 -8.50 -16.42 1.30
CA MET A 1 -7.94 -15.55 0.24
C MET A 1 -7.89 -16.38 -1.04
N ALA A 2 -7.74 -15.81 -2.24
CA ALA A 2 -7.56 -16.66 -3.42
C ALA A 2 -6.18 -17.33 -3.37
N GLU A 3 -6.11 -18.63 -3.67
CA GLU A 3 -4.83 -19.37 -3.67
C GLU A 3 -4.05 -19.01 -4.94
N SER A 4 -2.81 -18.54 -4.79
CA SER A 4 -2.06 -17.96 -5.91
C SER A 4 -0.54 -18.12 -5.78
N ILE A 5 0.13 -18.04 -6.92
CA ILE A 5 1.59 -17.95 -7.05
C ILE A 5 1.91 -16.57 -7.62
N SER A 6 2.76 -15.81 -6.94
CA SER A 6 3.21 -14.49 -7.38
C SER A 6 4.71 -14.52 -7.66
N ILE A 7 5.12 -14.07 -8.85
CA ILE A 7 6.52 -14.03 -9.27
C ILE A 7 6.87 -12.61 -9.73
N MET A 8 7.96 -12.06 -9.19
CA MET A 8 8.44 -10.72 -9.51
C MET A 8 9.96 -10.66 -9.41
N GLY A 9 10.61 -9.87 -10.28
CA GLY A 9 12.02 -9.52 -10.13
C GLY A 9 13.03 -10.65 -10.33
N VAL A 10 12.63 -11.76 -10.96
CA VAL A 10 13.51 -12.92 -11.19
C VAL A 10 13.45 -13.38 -12.65
N ALA A 11 14.63 -13.65 -13.23
CA ALA A 11 14.80 -14.15 -14.59
C ALA A 11 14.07 -13.30 -15.65
N SER A 12 13.04 -13.83 -16.30
CA SER A 12 12.28 -13.14 -17.36
C SER A 12 11.05 -12.37 -16.87
N TYR A 13 10.75 -12.38 -15.56
CA TYR A 13 9.61 -11.68 -14.98
C TYR A 13 9.92 -10.20 -14.71
N HIS A 14 8.89 -9.35 -14.71
CA HIS A 14 9.05 -7.90 -14.59
C HIS A 14 9.73 -7.50 -13.26
N PRO A 15 10.64 -6.50 -13.24
CA PRO A 15 11.38 -6.12 -12.03
C PRO A 15 10.50 -5.57 -10.90
N SER A 16 9.40 -4.88 -11.23
CA SER A 16 8.55 -4.17 -10.26
C SER A 16 7.07 -4.50 -10.32
N THR A 17 6.63 -5.40 -11.21
CA THR A 17 5.22 -5.73 -11.39
C THR A 17 5.07 -7.24 -11.21
N PRO A 18 4.35 -7.71 -10.18
CA PRO A 18 4.20 -9.13 -9.94
C PRO A 18 3.26 -9.76 -10.95
N GLU A 19 3.67 -10.88 -11.53
CA GLU A 19 2.79 -11.73 -12.31
C GLU A 19 2.12 -12.75 -11.38
N VAL A 20 0.79 -12.82 -11.39
CA VAL A 20 0.01 -13.63 -10.45
C VAL A 20 -0.72 -14.75 -11.18
N LEU A 21 -0.40 -15.99 -10.82
CA LEU A 21 -1.06 -17.20 -11.30
C LEU A 21 -2.06 -17.67 -10.25
N ASP A 22 -3.34 -17.74 -10.60
CA ASP A 22 -4.37 -18.33 -9.75
C ASP A 22 -4.28 -19.87 -9.78
N ILE A 23 -4.12 -20.47 -8.60
CA ILE A 23 -4.06 -21.92 -8.40
C ILE A 23 -5.20 -22.41 -7.49
N SER A 24 -6.32 -21.69 -7.45
CA SER A 24 -7.50 -22.05 -6.66
C SER A 24 -8.16 -23.36 -7.14
N LYS A 25 -7.94 -23.76 -8.39
CA LYS A 25 -8.37 -25.07 -8.91
C LYS A 25 -7.41 -26.18 -8.47
N GLN A 26 -7.89 -27.42 -8.44
CA GLN A 26 -7.06 -28.54 -7.99
C GLN A 26 -5.90 -28.83 -8.95
N ASN A 27 -6.18 -28.77 -10.25
CA ASN A 27 -5.22 -29.03 -11.31
C ASN A 27 -5.00 -27.76 -12.12
N THR A 28 -3.75 -27.34 -12.29
CA THR A 28 -3.37 -26.18 -13.09
C THR A 28 -2.45 -26.63 -14.21
N LEU A 29 -2.85 -26.44 -15.46
CA LEU A 29 -2.04 -26.75 -16.64
C LEU A 29 -1.54 -25.46 -17.26
N ILE A 30 -0.23 -25.36 -17.45
CA ILE A 30 0.46 -24.17 -17.95
C ILE A 30 1.22 -24.53 -19.22
N PHE A 31 0.82 -23.94 -20.34
CA PHE A 31 1.53 -24.05 -21.61
C PHE A 31 2.41 -22.81 -21.82
N GLY A 32 3.65 -22.99 -22.27
CA GLY A 32 4.49 -21.86 -22.66
C GLY A 32 5.73 -22.28 -23.42
N LEU A 33 6.12 -21.50 -24.43
CA LEU A 33 7.31 -21.78 -25.23
C LEU A 33 8.61 -21.75 -24.40
N ASN A 34 9.71 -22.21 -24.97
CA ASN A 34 11.00 -22.14 -24.30
C ASN A 34 11.40 -20.68 -24.01
N GLY A 35 11.96 -20.45 -22.82
CA GLY A 35 12.36 -19.12 -22.38
C GLY A 35 11.25 -18.23 -21.83
N THR A 36 10.00 -18.71 -21.68
CA THR A 36 8.88 -17.93 -21.11
C THR A 36 8.81 -17.90 -19.58
N GLY A 37 9.77 -18.49 -18.88
CA GLY A 37 9.85 -18.44 -17.41
C GLY A 37 9.23 -19.64 -16.67
N LYS A 38 8.79 -20.69 -17.36
CA LYS A 38 8.27 -21.95 -16.74
C LYS A 38 9.18 -22.49 -15.63
N SER A 39 10.46 -22.66 -15.93
CA SER A 39 11.41 -23.21 -14.97
C SER A 39 11.72 -22.27 -13.80
N THR A 40 11.46 -20.97 -13.94
CA THR A 40 11.50 -20.04 -12.80
C THR A 40 10.36 -20.34 -11.83
N VAL A 41 9.15 -20.62 -12.33
CA VAL A 41 8.00 -21.04 -11.51
C VAL A 41 8.32 -22.33 -10.75
N SER A 42 8.83 -23.35 -11.46
CA SER A 42 9.13 -24.64 -10.85
C SER A 42 10.28 -24.54 -9.83
N ASN A 43 11.35 -23.80 -10.14
CA ASN A 43 12.48 -23.59 -9.22
C ASN A 43 12.08 -22.81 -7.97
N PHE A 44 11.20 -21.81 -8.08
CA PHE A 44 10.63 -21.12 -6.92
C PHE A 44 9.90 -22.09 -5.99
N LEU A 45 9.09 -23.00 -6.56
CA LEU A 45 8.35 -23.99 -5.79
C LEU A 45 9.25 -25.09 -5.24
N TYR A 46 10.40 -25.37 -5.87
CA TYR A 46 11.41 -26.32 -5.38
C TYR A 46 12.15 -25.76 -4.16
N ASN A 47 12.61 -24.50 -4.23
CA ASN A 47 13.28 -23.83 -3.12
C ASN A 47 12.92 -22.34 -3.07
N GLN A 48 12.12 -21.97 -2.08
CA GLN A 48 11.60 -20.61 -1.91
C GLN A 48 12.64 -19.61 -1.37
N THR A 49 13.75 -20.08 -0.77
CA THR A 49 14.70 -19.20 -0.06
C THR A 49 15.48 -18.25 -0.98
N ASN A 50 15.55 -18.55 -2.28
CA ASN A 50 16.33 -17.78 -3.25
C ASN A 50 15.47 -16.82 -4.09
N PHE A 51 14.24 -16.55 -3.67
CA PHE A 51 13.24 -15.81 -4.44
C PHE A 51 12.52 -14.77 -3.58
N ASP A 52 13.26 -13.76 -3.10
CA ASP A 52 12.79 -12.77 -2.12
C ASP A 52 11.53 -11.98 -2.53
N ASN A 53 11.32 -11.82 -3.84
CA ASN A 53 10.19 -11.08 -4.41
C ASN A 53 9.06 -11.98 -4.92
N CYS A 54 9.10 -13.28 -4.63
CA CYS A 54 8.05 -14.23 -5.00
C CYS A 54 7.27 -14.67 -3.76
N SER A 55 5.98 -15.00 -3.94
CA SER A 55 5.16 -15.51 -2.84
C SER A 55 4.22 -16.62 -3.30
N LEU A 56 3.91 -17.52 -2.37
CA LEU A 56 2.99 -18.63 -2.56
C LEU A 56 1.91 -18.55 -1.49
N ASN A 57 0.65 -18.47 -1.90
CA ASN A 57 -0.50 -18.41 -1.01
C ASN A 57 -1.40 -19.63 -1.24
N ILE A 58 -1.43 -20.55 -0.28
CA ILE A 58 -2.26 -21.76 -0.29
C ILE A 58 -2.86 -21.91 1.11
N ASP A 59 -4.15 -22.23 1.20
CA ASP A 59 -4.84 -22.34 2.50
C ASP A 59 -4.42 -23.63 3.25
N GLY A 60 -3.88 -23.50 4.46
CA GLY A 60 -3.49 -24.61 5.34
C GLY A 60 -2.14 -25.26 4.99
N ASP A 61 -1.74 -26.29 5.74
CA ASP A 61 -0.42 -26.92 5.61
C ASP A 61 -0.19 -27.53 4.22
N PHE A 62 1.01 -27.31 3.67
CA PHE A 62 1.41 -27.92 2.41
C PHE A 62 2.91 -28.19 2.32
N THR A 63 3.30 -29.08 1.41
CA THR A 63 4.69 -29.37 1.08
C THR A 63 4.84 -29.53 -0.43
N PRO A 64 5.66 -28.68 -1.09
CA PRO A 64 5.95 -28.82 -2.51
C PRO A 64 6.76 -30.09 -2.81
N ILE A 65 6.34 -30.84 -3.83
CA ILE A 65 7.08 -31.94 -4.43
C ILE A 65 7.21 -31.63 -5.92
N VAL A 66 8.41 -31.24 -6.33
CA VAL A 66 8.64 -30.60 -7.63
C VAL A 66 9.56 -31.47 -8.49
N TYR A 67 9.11 -31.77 -9.70
CA TYR A 67 9.90 -32.39 -10.76
C TYR A 67 10.40 -31.30 -11.71
N ASN A 68 11.71 -31.06 -11.72
CA ASN A 68 12.41 -30.14 -12.61
C ASN A 68 13.88 -30.60 -12.77
N GLN A 69 14.71 -29.84 -13.48
CA GLN A 69 16.12 -30.20 -13.66
C GLN A 69 16.87 -30.30 -12.31
N THR A 70 16.60 -29.40 -11.37
CA THR A 70 17.20 -29.41 -10.03
C THR A 70 16.91 -30.73 -9.28
N PHE A 71 15.67 -31.24 -9.37
CA PHE A 71 15.31 -32.54 -8.83
C PHE A 71 16.15 -33.68 -9.44
N VAL A 72 16.29 -33.70 -10.76
CA VAL A 72 17.08 -34.70 -11.49
C VAL A 72 18.54 -34.63 -11.05
N ASP A 73 19.10 -33.43 -10.96
CA ASP A 73 20.50 -33.20 -10.62
C ASP A 73 20.80 -33.65 -9.18
N GLU A 74 19.98 -33.26 -8.21
CA GLU A 74 20.18 -33.62 -6.80
C GLU A 74 19.98 -35.11 -6.51
N ASN A 75 19.02 -35.77 -7.18
CA ASN A 75 18.66 -37.16 -6.87
C ASN A 75 19.45 -38.18 -7.71
N PHE A 76 19.92 -37.83 -8.91
CA PHE A 76 20.55 -38.80 -9.84
C PHE A 76 21.90 -38.37 -10.42
N VAL A 77 22.18 -37.07 -10.57
CA VAL A 77 23.47 -36.60 -11.14
C VAL A 77 24.53 -36.49 -10.05
N HIS A 78 24.21 -35.82 -8.95
CA HIS A 78 25.12 -35.56 -7.85
C HIS A 78 25.10 -36.67 -6.79
N ASN A 79 24.14 -37.59 -6.86
CA ASN A 79 24.00 -38.68 -5.91
C ASN A 79 23.97 -40.04 -6.63
N PRO A 80 24.97 -40.90 -6.43
CA PRO A 80 25.01 -42.23 -7.05
C PRO A 80 23.99 -43.21 -6.45
N MET A 81 23.38 -42.87 -5.31
CA MET A 81 22.42 -43.71 -4.59
C MET A 81 21.14 -42.94 -4.31
N GLN A 82 20.00 -43.53 -4.65
CA GLN A 82 18.70 -42.89 -4.47
C GLN A 82 18.04 -43.37 -3.19
N GLU A 83 17.40 -42.44 -2.48
CA GLU A 83 16.62 -42.77 -1.28
C GLU A 83 15.40 -43.62 -1.67
N GLY A 84 15.18 -44.72 -0.95
CA GLY A 84 14.05 -45.61 -1.16
C GLY A 84 12.74 -44.91 -0.79
N VAL A 85 11.74 -45.03 -1.66
CA VAL A 85 10.40 -44.51 -1.37
C VAL A 85 9.59 -45.58 -0.65
N PHE A 86 9.08 -45.25 0.52
CA PHE A 86 8.23 -46.15 1.31
C PHE A 86 6.80 -46.10 0.78
N THR A 87 6.28 -47.24 0.35
CA THR A 87 4.93 -47.35 -0.22
C THR A 87 4.16 -48.47 0.45
N LEU A 88 2.84 -48.28 0.59
CA LEU A 88 1.96 -49.26 1.22
C LEU A 88 1.77 -50.47 0.29
N SER A 89 2.16 -51.66 0.74
CA SER A 89 1.99 -52.90 -0.01
C SER A 89 0.60 -53.50 0.17
N LYS A 90 0.10 -54.19 -0.87
CA LYS A 90 -1.25 -54.80 -0.93
C LYS A 90 -1.43 -56.04 -0.03
N ASP A 91 -0.38 -56.54 0.60
CA ASP A 91 -0.41 -57.84 1.28
C ASP A 91 -1.02 -57.84 2.69
N ASN A 92 -1.59 -56.71 3.15
CA ASN A 92 -2.25 -56.63 4.46
C ASN A 92 -3.70 -56.11 4.37
N ALA A 93 -4.60 -56.87 3.73
CA ALA A 93 -6.02 -56.53 3.62
C ALA A 93 -6.71 -56.23 4.98
N ASP A 94 -6.29 -56.88 6.07
CA ASP A 94 -6.78 -56.60 7.44
C ASP A 94 -6.28 -55.23 7.98
N LEU A 95 -5.06 -54.82 7.62
CA LEU A 95 -4.55 -53.48 7.98
C LEU A 95 -5.20 -52.39 7.12
N GLU A 96 -5.45 -52.65 5.83
CA GLU A 96 -6.22 -51.74 4.97
C GLU A 96 -7.64 -51.52 5.51
N ALA A 97 -8.33 -52.59 5.92
CA ALA A 97 -9.66 -52.48 6.52
C ALA A 97 -9.66 -51.62 7.80
N ARG A 98 -8.64 -51.80 8.67
CA ARG A 98 -8.47 -51.01 9.90
C ARG A 98 -8.09 -49.54 9.62
N ILE A 99 -7.32 -49.28 8.56
CA ILE A 99 -6.96 -47.92 8.12
C ILE A 99 -8.20 -47.24 7.52
N ASP A 100 -9.00 -47.94 6.71
CA ASP A 100 -10.23 -47.41 6.11
C ASP A 100 -11.28 -47.07 7.19
N GLU A 101 -11.48 -47.95 8.17
CA GLU A 101 -12.37 -47.69 9.31
C GLU A 101 -11.95 -46.43 10.10
N LYS A 102 -10.65 -46.30 10.41
CA LYS A 102 -10.12 -45.12 11.11
C LYS A 102 -10.14 -43.87 10.25
N SER A 103 -9.98 -43.99 8.93
CA SER A 103 -10.07 -42.88 7.98
C SER A 103 -11.50 -42.36 7.89
N LYS A 104 -12.50 -43.24 7.84
CA LYS A 104 -13.93 -42.88 7.95
C LYS A 104 -14.25 -42.19 9.27
N LEU A 105 -13.67 -42.66 10.38
CA LEU A 105 -13.80 -41.99 11.67
C LEU A 105 -13.16 -40.59 11.66
N ARG A 106 -11.98 -40.44 11.04
CA ARG A 106 -11.31 -39.15 10.87
C ARG A 106 -12.15 -38.17 10.04
N GLU A 107 -12.79 -38.64 8.96
CA GLU A 107 -13.71 -37.82 8.16
C GLU A 107 -14.92 -37.35 8.98
N LYS A 108 -15.54 -38.24 9.76
CA LYS A 108 -16.63 -37.86 10.69
C LYS A 108 -16.17 -36.83 11.71
N LEU A 109 -14.98 -36.99 12.29
CA LEU A 109 -14.42 -36.02 13.24
C LEU A 109 -14.12 -34.66 12.59
N LEU A 110 -13.65 -34.64 11.34
CA LEU A 110 -13.45 -33.41 10.57
C LEU A 110 -14.79 -32.70 10.29
N ALA A 111 -15.84 -33.44 9.94
CA ALA A 111 -17.18 -32.88 9.76
C ALA A 111 -17.77 -32.31 11.07
N ILE A 112 -17.53 -32.99 12.20
CA ILE A 112 -17.92 -32.46 13.52
C ILE A 112 -17.11 -31.20 13.86
N TYR A 113 -15.81 -31.19 13.58
CA TYR A 113 -14.92 -30.05 13.82
C TYR A 113 -15.37 -28.81 13.03
N SER A 114 -15.63 -28.97 11.73
CA SER A 114 -16.13 -27.87 10.89
C SER A 114 -17.48 -27.38 11.37
N GLY A 115 -18.41 -28.28 11.71
CA GLY A 115 -19.72 -27.93 12.24
C GLY A 115 -19.66 -27.18 13.58
N ILE A 116 -18.73 -27.51 14.47
CA ILE A 116 -18.51 -26.76 15.73
C ILE A 116 -17.95 -25.37 15.42
N LYS A 117 -16.97 -25.24 14.52
CA LYS A 117 -16.42 -23.94 14.11
C LYS A 117 -17.50 -23.02 13.53
N THR A 118 -18.39 -23.54 12.69
CA THR A 118 -19.53 -22.77 12.16
C THR A 118 -20.42 -22.24 13.29
N LYS A 119 -20.76 -23.08 14.27
CA LYS A 119 -21.58 -22.67 15.43
C LYS A 119 -20.91 -21.63 16.32
N ILE A 120 -19.58 -21.67 16.46
CA ILE A 120 -18.81 -20.64 17.16
C ILE A 120 -18.91 -19.31 16.39
N SER A 121 -18.69 -19.33 15.08
CA SER A 121 -18.82 -18.13 14.24
C SER A 121 -20.24 -17.55 14.26
N GLU A 122 -21.28 -18.39 14.27
CA GLU A 122 -22.68 -17.95 14.43
C GLU A 122 -22.92 -17.28 15.79
N ALA A 123 -22.37 -17.82 16.87
CA ALA A 123 -22.48 -17.24 18.21
C ALA A 123 -21.73 -15.90 18.30
N GLU A 124 -20.52 -15.79 17.73
CA GLU A 124 -19.76 -14.54 17.63
C GLU A 124 -20.53 -13.47 16.84
N LYS A 125 -21.15 -13.83 15.71
CA LYS A 125 -22.01 -12.92 14.95
C LYS A 125 -23.21 -12.45 15.77
N ALA A 126 -23.85 -13.34 16.54
CA ALA A 126 -24.96 -12.98 17.40
C ALA A 126 -24.57 -11.96 18.48
N LYS A 127 -23.34 -12.06 19.04
CA LYS A 127 -22.80 -11.03 19.96
C LYS A 127 -22.69 -9.67 19.28
N THR A 128 -22.10 -9.63 18.08
CA THR A 128 -21.98 -8.39 17.29
C THR A 128 -23.35 -7.81 16.99
N THR A 129 -24.33 -8.62 16.59
CA THR A 129 -25.71 -8.17 16.34
C THR A 129 -26.37 -7.59 17.60
N ALA A 130 -26.15 -8.18 18.78
CA ALA A 130 -26.67 -7.65 20.04
C ALA A 130 -26.07 -6.27 20.37
N THR A 131 -24.76 -6.09 20.19
CA THR A 131 -24.10 -4.79 20.36
C THR A 131 -24.58 -3.76 19.34
N ASP A 132 -24.67 -4.12 18.05
CA ASP A 132 -25.15 -3.22 17.00
C ASP A 132 -26.59 -2.76 17.25
N SER A 133 -27.48 -3.68 17.66
CA SER A 133 -28.85 -3.34 18.05
C SER A 133 -28.88 -2.38 19.23
N THR A 134 -27.99 -2.56 20.22
CA THR A 134 -27.91 -1.68 21.39
C THR A 134 -27.37 -0.30 21.00
N ILE A 135 -26.37 -0.23 20.12
CA ILE A 135 -25.86 1.03 19.56
C ILE A 135 -26.99 1.81 18.89
N GLU A 136 -27.80 1.15 18.06
CA GLU A 136 -28.93 1.79 17.37
C GLU A 136 -29.99 2.32 18.34
N GLU A 137 -30.41 1.53 19.33
CA GLU A 137 -31.43 1.94 20.30
C GLU A 137 -30.94 3.05 21.24
N VAL A 138 -29.71 2.96 21.75
CA VAL A 138 -29.11 4.02 22.59
C VAL A 138 -28.94 5.32 21.78
N PHE A 139 -28.54 5.21 20.51
CA PHE A 139 -28.36 6.38 19.65
C PHE A 139 -29.67 7.15 19.42
N LYS A 140 -30.85 6.53 19.58
CA LYS A 140 -32.13 7.25 19.48
C LYS A 140 -32.30 8.35 20.54
N GLN A 141 -31.65 8.22 21.70
CA GLN A 141 -31.68 9.25 22.75
C GLN A 141 -31.13 10.60 22.27
N LYS A 142 -30.20 10.56 21.31
CA LYS A 142 -29.69 11.76 20.63
C LYS A 142 -30.82 12.63 20.07
N TYR A 143 -31.83 12.02 19.41
CA TYR A 143 -32.92 12.77 18.79
C TYR A 143 -33.85 13.46 19.80
N ILE A 144 -33.85 13.00 21.05
CA ILE A 144 -34.58 13.65 22.15
C ILE A 144 -33.79 14.88 22.58
N ILE A 145 -32.49 14.74 22.82
CA ILE A 145 -31.59 15.82 23.23
C ILE A 145 -31.47 16.91 22.15
N GLU A 146 -31.44 16.54 20.86
CA GLU A 146 -31.38 17.51 19.74
C GLU A 146 -32.59 18.44 19.66
N LYS A 147 -33.72 18.09 20.29
CA LYS A 147 -34.91 18.94 20.35
C LYS A 147 -34.89 19.91 21.54
N THR A 148 -33.82 19.89 22.33
CA THR A 148 -33.65 20.71 23.54
C THR A 148 -32.48 21.67 23.37
N SER A 149 -32.38 22.68 24.23
CA SER A 149 -31.25 23.60 24.28
C SER A 149 -29.94 22.93 24.70
N LEU A 150 -29.98 21.67 25.17
CA LEU A 150 -28.80 20.85 25.47
C LEU A 150 -28.08 20.30 24.24
N GLU A 151 -28.63 20.51 23.02
CA GLU A 151 -28.02 20.09 21.75
C GLU A 151 -26.50 20.36 21.62
N PRO A 152 -25.96 21.50 22.08
CA PRO A 152 -24.52 21.78 21.98
C PRO A 152 -23.64 20.76 22.69
N PHE A 153 -24.16 20.07 23.73
CA PHE A 153 -23.44 19.01 24.44
C PHE A 153 -23.23 17.75 23.60
N LEU A 154 -23.94 17.62 22.47
CA LEU A 154 -23.77 16.54 21.50
C LEU A 154 -22.65 16.79 20.49
N LYS A 155 -21.99 17.96 20.53
CA LYS A 155 -20.93 18.31 19.58
C LYS A 155 -19.83 17.25 19.56
N GLY A 156 -19.60 16.67 18.38
CA GLY A 156 -18.62 15.59 18.19
C GLY A 156 -19.11 14.18 18.56
N PHE A 157 -20.36 14.01 19.02
CA PHE A 157 -20.99 12.72 19.32
C PHE A 157 -22.18 12.40 18.38
N LYS A 158 -22.52 13.31 17.47
CA LYS A 158 -23.60 13.11 16.48
C LYS A 158 -23.31 12.02 15.46
N THR A 159 -22.05 11.77 15.16
CA THR A 159 -21.53 10.72 14.28
C THR A 159 -20.08 10.39 14.69
N PRO A 160 -19.61 9.13 14.53
CA PRO A 160 -20.38 7.92 14.25
C PRO A 160 -21.18 7.43 15.48
N LYS A 161 -22.25 6.63 15.28
CA LYS A 161 -23.15 6.15 16.35
C LYS A 161 -22.41 5.47 17.52
N ASN A 162 -21.36 4.72 17.20
CA ASN A 162 -20.51 4.04 18.18
C ASN A 162 -19.84 5.03 19.17
N LYS A 163 -19.53 6.26 18.75
CA LYS A 163 -18.92 7.26 19.64
C LYS A 163 -19.91 7.75 20.70
N PHE A 164 -21.18 7.93 20.33
CA PHE A 164 -22.26 8.23 21.27
C PHE A 164 -22.49 7.08 22.25
N TYR A 165 -22.60 5.85 21.73
CA TYR A 165 -22.77 4.66 22.57
C TYR A 165 -21.64 4.53 23.61
N LYS A 166 -20.38 4.71 23.20
CA LYS A 166 -19.22 4.67 24.13
C LYS A 166 -19.28 5.78 25.18
N GLN A 167 -19.68 6.98 24.78
CA GLN A 167 -19.82 8.12 25.70
C GLN A 167 -20.86 7.82 26.79
N VAL A 168 -22.03 7.30 26.41
CA VAL A 168 -23.09 6.91 27.35
C VAL A 168 -22.63 5.72 28.21
N LYS A 169 -21.99 4.71 27.60
CA LYS A 169 -21.50 3.51 28.30
C LYS A 169 -20.47 3.84 29.39
N ALA A 170 -19.67 4.87 29.21
CA ALA A 170 -18.64 5.29 30.17
C ALA A 170 -19.20 5.98 31.43
N GLN A 171 -20.47 6.42 31.39
CA GLN A 171 -21.10 7.07 32.54
C GLN A 171 -21.52 6.04 33.60
N LYS A 172 -21.79 6.51 34.82
CA LYS A 172 -22.15 5.66 35.95
C LYS A 172 -23.65 5.37 36.02
N GLY A 173 -24.48 6.27 35.48
CA GLY A 173 -25.94 6.18 35.56
C GLY A 173 -26.48 6.44 36.95
N VAL A 174 -25.94 7.44 37.67
CA VAL A 174 -26.35 7.78 39.05
C VAL A 174 -27.40 8.89 39.06
N SER A 175 -27.26 9.86 38.15
CA SER A 175 -28.20 10.95 37.93
C SER A 175 -29.55 10.42 37.45
N ARG A 176 -30.62 10.95 38.03
CA ARG A 176 -32.02 10.67 37.66
C ARG A 176 -32.76 11.91 37.19
N ASP A 177 -32.01 12.98 36.90
CA ASP A 177 -32.59 14.21 36.40
C ASP A 177 -33.22 13.96 35.04
N SER A 178 -34.43 14.46 34.82
CA SER A 178 -35.06 14.38 33.51
C SER A 178 -34.38 15.37 32.55
N LEU A 179 -34.33 15.01 31.26
CA LEU A 179 -33.81 15.91 30.23
C LEU A 179 -34.56 17.26 30.21
N ASP A 180 -35.86 17.29 30.51
CA ASP A 180 -36.64 18.52 30.60
C ASP A 180 -36.19 19.43 31.75
N SER A 181 -35.86 18.84 32.91
CA SER A 181 -35.37 19.59 34.08
C SER A 181 -34.00 20.22 33.79
N LEU A 182 -33.09 19.46 33.19
CA LEU A 182 -31.77 19.92 32.78
C LEU A 182 -31.86 20.97 31.67
N ASN A 183 -32.79 20.81 30.73
CA ASN A 183 -33.02 21.79 29.69
C ASN A 183 -33.47 23.14 30.27
N THR A 184 -34.41 23.12 31.21
CA THR A 184 -34.91 24.34 31.87
C THR A 184 -33.80 25.03 32.67
N GLU A 185 -32.94 24.25 33.34
CA GLU A 185 -31.78 24.74 34.06
C GLU A 185 -30.76 25.41 33.12
N TYR A 186 -30.48 24.80 31.98
CA TYR A 186 -29.57 25.32 30.96
C TYR A 186 -30.11 26.56 30.23
N ASP A 187 -31.41 26.59 29.91
CA ASP A 187 -32.08 27.77 29.35
C ASP A 187 -31.98 28.98 30.28
N SER A 188 -32.13 28.74 31.59
CA SER A 188 -31.98 29.80 32.61
C SER A 188 -30.53 30.29 32.70
N LEU A 189 -29.56 29.40 32.50
CA LEU A 189 -28.14 29.72 32.52
C LEU A 189 -27.75 30.61 31.31
N THR A 190 -28.15 30.20 30.10
CA THR A 190 -27.74 30.79 28.81
C THR A 190 -28.26 32.18 28.48
N GLN A 191 -29.20 32.73 29.27
CA GLN A 191 -29.65 34.13 29.15
C GLN A 191 -28.59 35.17 29.55
N SER A 192 -27.40 34.72 30.00
CA SER A 192 -26.26 35.56 30.39
C SER A 192 -25.20 35.61 29.27
N ASP A 193 -24.92 36.79 28.72
CA ASP A 193 -24.07 36.97 27.52
C ASP A 193 -22.59 36.58 27.72
N LYS A 194 -21.95 36.11 26.64
CA LYS A 194 -20.77 35.19 26.65
C LYS A 194 -19.41 35.81 26.23
N THR A 195 -19.20 37.12 26.30
CA THR A 195 -17.86 37.71 26.02
C THR A 195 -17.12 38.09 27.30
N LEU A 196 -15.99 37.42 27.53
CA LEU A 196 -15.11 37.68 28.66
C LEU A 196 -14.14 38.83 28.34
N PRO A 197 -14.15 39.92 29.12
CA PRO A 197 -13.20 41.01 28.98
C PRO A 197 -11.84 40.65 29.61
N THR A 198 -10.77 41.28 29.11
CA THR A 198 -9.39 41.09 29.60
C THR A 198 -9.02 42.20 30.59
N LEU A 199 -8.13 41.90 31.55
CA LEU A 199 -7.58 42.92 32.44
C LEU A 199 -6.72 43.92 31.64
N VAL A 200 -6.81 45.18 32.03
CA VAL A 200 -6.15 46.34 31.43
C VAL A 200 -4.93 46.72 32.27
N SER A 201 -3.82 47.08 31.63
CA SER A 201 -2.59 47.55 32.30
C SER A 201 -1.98 48.72 31.52
N LEU A 202 -1.51 49.74 32.24
CA LEU A 202 -0.83 50.88 31.61
C LEU A 202 0.60 50.51 31.18
N PRO A 203 1.11 51.09 30.07
CA PRO A 203 2.50 50.95 29.66
C PRO A 203 3.45 51.66 30.65
N THR A 204 4.74 51.34 30.56
CA THR A 204 5.78 51.99 31.38
C THR A 204 6.10 53.37 30.82
N SER A 205 6.32 54.37 31.69
CA SER A 205 6.70 55.72 31.28
C SER A 205 8.04 55.77 30.52
N PRO A 206 8.27 56.76 29.65
CA PRO A 206 9.56 56.98 29.00
C PRO A 206 10.66 57.10 30.05
N SER A 207 11.67 56.23 29.98
CA SER A 207 12.81 56.24 30.90
C SER A 207 14.01 56.92 30.28
N ILE A 208 14.65 57.81 31.03
CA ILE A 208 15.97 58.37 30.71
C ILE A 208 16.99 57.69 31.62
N THR A 209 18.13 57.31 31.07
CA THR A 209 19.20 56.64 31.83
C THR A 209 19.87 57.61 32.81
N LEU A 210 20.46 57.09 33.89
CA LEU A 210 21.17 57.93 34.87
C LEU A 210 22.33 58.72 34.23
N GLU A 211 22.97 58.17 33.20
CA GLU A 211 24.03 58.83 32.45
C GLU A 211 23.51 60.02 31.63
N GLU A 212 22.34 59.87 31.01
CA GLU A 212 21.68 60.95 30.26
C GLU A 212 21.16 62.05 31.19
N VAL A 213 20.60 61.69 32.37
CA VAL A 213 20.21 62.66 33.39
C VAL A 213 21.42 63.47 33.84
N ALA A 214 22.54 62.80 34.15
CA ALA A 214 23.78 63.49 34.52
C ALA A 214 24.23 64.47 33.42
N LEU A 215 24.19 64.05 32.15
CA LEU A 215 24.57 64.91 31.02
C LEU A 215 23.62 66.12 30.84
N LEU A 216 22.33 65.96 31.10
CA LEU A 216 21.35 67.06 31.04
C LEU A 216 21.58 68.09 32.16
N SER A 217 21.96 67.62 33.36
CA SER A 217 22.22 68.47 34.52
C SER A 217 23.60 69.14 34.50
N GLU A 218 24.59 68.54 33.83
CA GLU A 218 25.92 69.14 33.66
C GLU A 218 25.90 70.34 32.70
N SER A 219 26.60 71.43 33.02
CA SER A 219 26.80 72.53 32.07
C SER A 219 27.86 72.15 31.03
N ILE A 220 27.51 72.14 29.74
CA ILE A 220 28.45 71.79 28.67
C ILE A 220 29.19 73.08 28.30
N VAL A 221 30.34 73.28 28.94
CA VAL A 221 31.24 74.42 28.71
C VAL A 221 32.41 74.06 27.80
N GLY A 222 33.05 75.10 27.25
CA GLY A 222 34.21 74.94 26.38
C GLY A 222 35.42 74.42 27.14
N SER A 223 36.42 73.91 26.42
CA SER A 223 37.67 73.40 27.00
C SER A 223 38.36 74.44 27.88
N GLU A 224 38.69 74.09 29.13
CA GLU A 224 39.45 74.95 30.07
C GLU A 224 40.86 75.34 29.56
N ASN A 225 41.35 74.65 28.53
CA ASN A 225 42.69 74.85 27.97
C ASN A 225 42.78 76.03 26.98
N SER A 226 41.71 76.81 26.78
CA SER A 226 41.74 78.02 25.95
C SER A 226 41.91 79.28 26.81
N GLN A 227 42.77 80.20 26.39
CA GLN A 227 42.94 81.52 27.03
C GLN A 227 41.66 82.37 26.95
N LEU A 228 40.71 82.01 26.08
CA LEU A 228 39.43 82.70 25.93
C LEU A 228 38.40 82.24 26.99
N THR A 229 38.62 81.11 27.67
CA THR A 229 37.60 80.44 28.49
C THR A 229 37.18 81.25 29.71
N GLU A 230 38.14 81.84 30.43
CA GLU A 230 37.88 82.53 31.70
C GLU A 230 36.87 83.67 31.52
N PHE A 231 37.13 84.57 30.57
CA PHE A 231 36.27 85.72 30.31
C PHE A 231 34.93 85.35 29.66
N ILE A 232 34.92 84.35 28.77
CA ILE A 232 33.68 83.86 28.15
C ILE A 232 32.74 83.25 29.21
N THR A 233 33.31 82.54 30.18
CA THR A 233 32.60 81.94 31.32
C THR A 233 32.09 83.01 32.27
N GLU A 234 32.91 84.00 32.62
CA GLU A 234 32.51 85.15 33.45
C GLU A 234 31.28 85.87 32.87
N LEU A 235 31.28 86.11 31.55
CA LEU A 235 30.17 86.75 30.85
C LEU A 235 29.00 85.81 30.53
N SER A 236 29.12 84.51 30.81
CA SER A 236 28.15 83.47 30.39
C SER A 236 27.81 83.58 28.89
N SER A 237 28.80 83.92 28.07
CA SER A 237 28.62 84.34 26.67
C SER A 237 28.97 83.24 25.66
N GLN A 238 29.21 82.01 26.12
CA GLN A 238 29.72 80.92 25.29
C GLN A 238 28.85 80.61 24.06
N ASN A 239 27.52 80.60 24.20
CA ASN A 239 26.61 80.37 23.08
C ASN A 239 26.69 81.50 22.04
N TRP A 240 26.86 82.74 22.50
CA TRP A 240 27.06 83.89 21.62
C TRP A 240 28.39 83.78 20.87
N VAL A 241 29.46 83.36 21.55
CA VAL A 241 30.78 83.12 20.92
C VAL A 241 30.72 81.98 19.90
N LYS A 242 30.03 80.88 20.22
CA LYS A 242 29.84 79.74 19.30
C LYS A 242 29.07 80.16 18.05
N SER A 243 27.94 80.85 18.23
CA SER A 243 27.16 81.40 17.11
C SER A 243 27.98 82.41 16.29
N GLY A 244 28.78 83.25 16.97
CA GLY A 244 29.71 84.18 16.34
C GLY A 244 30.74 83.46 15.46
N LYS A 245 31.35 82.40 15.99
CA LYS A 245 32.29 81.53 15.28
C LYS A 245 31.64 80.89 14.06
N ASP A 246 30.51 80.21 14.26
CA ASP A 246 29.92 79.35 13.23
C ASP A 246 29.26 80.16 12.10
N ASN A 247 28.68 81.33 12.39
CA ASN A 247 27.91 82.10 11.41
C ASN A 247 28.68 83.29 10.81
N TYR A 248 29.70 83.83 11.51
CA TYR A 248 30.30 85.13 11.15
C TYR A 248 31.83 85.11 11.00
N LEU A 249 32.48 83.96 11.10
CA LEU A 249 33.93 83.81 10.98
C LEU A 249 34.31 82.82 9.87
N MET A 250 34.56 83.34 8.65
CA MET A 250 34.99 82.51 7.51
C MET A 250 36.45 82.08 7.63
N GLU A 251 36.86 81.00 6.95
CA GLU A 251 38.22 80.43 7.04
C GLU A 251 39.34 81.42 6.69
N ALA A 252 39.17 82.23 5.63
CA ALA A 252 40.18 83.19 5.17
C ALA A 252 40.05 84.60 5.78
N GLN A 253 39.12 84.81 6.71
CA GLN A 253 38.80 86.14 7.24
C GLN A 253 39.79 86.57 8.33
N THR A 254 40.51 87.67 8.13
CA THR A 254 41.45 88.23 9.13
C THR A 254 40.85 89.42 9.90
N LYS A 255 39.86 90.08 9.30
CA LYS A 255 39.17 91.24 9.86
C LYS A 255 38.01 90.81 10.76
N CYS A 256 38.02 91.25 12.01
CA CYS A 256 36.96 90.93 12.96
C CYS A 256 35.63 91.60 12.55
N PRO A 257 34.50 90.86 12.52
CA PRO A 257 33.21 91.39 12.10
C PRO A 257 32.64 92.44 13.06
N PHE A 258 33.12 92.51 14.30
CA PHE A 258 32.65 93.47 15.30
C PHE A 258 33.50 94.74 15.34
N CYS A 259 34.79 94.61 15.65
CA CYS A 259 35.66 95.78 15.83
C CYS A 259 36.26 96.28 14.51
N GLN A 260 36.07 95.55 13.40
CA GLN A 260 36.55 95.90 12.06
C GLN A 260 38.08 96.04 11.96
N LYS A 261 38.84 95.47 12.90
CA LYS A 261 40.31 95.43 12.89
C LYS A 261 40.82 94.04 12.52
N GLU A 262 42.02 93.98 11.94
CA GLU A 262 42.77 92.74 11.65
C GLU A 262 43.22 92.10 12.97
N THR A 263 42.36 91.26 13.55
CA THR A 263 42.53 90.69 14.90
C THR A 263 42.26 89.18 14.92
N ILE A 264 41.85 88.60 13.79
CA ILE A 264 41.60 87.17 13.64
C ILE A 264 42.86 86.53 13.06
N ASP A 265 43.83 86.21 13.92
CA ASP A 265 45.05 85.51 13.56
C ASP A 265 44.96 84.00 13.84
N ASP A 266 45.98 83.25 13.45
CA ASP A 266 46.04 81.78 13.64
C ASP A 266 46.01 81.38 15.12
N THR A 267 46.58 82.21 16.01
CA THR A 267 46.56 81.99 17.46
C THR A 267 45.14 82.07 17.98
N PHE A 268 44.40 83.14 17.67
CA PHE A 268 43.00 83.32 18.04
C PHE A 268 42.12 82.19 17.49
N ARG A 269 42.36 81.76 16.25
CA ARG A 269 41.64 80.61 15.65
C ARG A 269 41.91 79.31 16.40
N SER A 270 43.16 79.04 16.77
CA SER A 270 43.54 77.87 17.55
C SER A 270 42.89 77.89 18.94
N GLU A 271 42.91 79.04 19.62
CA GLU A 271 42.29 79.23 20.93
C GLU A 271 40.75 79.07 20.87
N LEU A 272 40.11 79.60 19.81
CA LEU A 272 38.66 79.48 19.56
C LEU A 272 38.25 78.07 19.09
N ALA A 273 39.15 77.32 18.44
CA ALA A 273 38.97 75.91 18.12
C ALA A 273 39.16 75.02 19.35
N SER A 274 40.15 75.31 20.20
CA SER A 274 40.37 74.64 21.48
C SER A 274 39.15 74.77 22.40
N LEU A 275 38.52 75.96 22.44
CA LEU A 275 37.32 76.21 23.23
C LEU A 275 36.15 75.28 22.87
N PHE A 276 35.95 74.98 21.57
CA PHE A 276 34.91 74.05 21.09
C PHE A 276 35.55 72.80 20.50
N ASN A 277 36.15 71.99 21.38
CA ASN A 277 36.85 70.76 21.01
C ASN A 277 35.87 69.60 20.73
N LYS A 278 36.43 68.44 20.33
CA LYS A 278 35.66 67.23 20.05
C LYS A 278 34.80 66.73 21.23
N THR A 279 35.21 67.00 22.47
CA THR A 279 34.45 66.61 23.67
C THR A 279 33.19 67.46 23.82
N TYR A 280 33.30 68.77 23.58
CA TYR A 280 32.14 69.67 23.55
C TYR A 280 31.14 69.23 22.46
N ASP A 281 31.60 69.07 21.22
CA ASP A 281 30.73 68.67 20.10
C ASP A 281 30.10 67.29 20.35
N SER A 282 30.84 66.33 20.92
CA SER A 282 30.31 65.01 21.25
C SER A 282 29.23 65.07 22.34
N ASN A 283 29.39 65.92 23.35
CA ASN A 283 28.39 66.07 24.41
C ASN A 283 27.13 66.77 23.89
N VAL A 284 27.25 67.77 23.00
CA VAL A 284 26.09 68.39 22.34
C VAL A 284 25.33 67.38 21.49
N GLN A 285 26.04 66.57 20.67
CA GLN A 285 25.41 65.50 19.88
C GLN A 285 24.69 64.45 20.73
N LYS A 286 25.23 64.12 21.91
CA LYS A 286 24.54 63.23 22.85
C LYS A 286 23.25 63.86 23.37
N VAL A 287 23.24 65.14 23.71
CA VAL A 287 22.00 65.85 24.12
C VAL A 287 20.97 65.90 22.99
N GLU A 288 21.40 66.13 21.74
CA GLU A 288 20.52 66.06 20.56
C GLU A 288 19.90 64.66 20.40
N ALA A 289 20.70 63.61 20.60
CA ALA A 289 20.24 62.22 20.56
C ALA A 289 19.22 61.94 21.68
N ILE A 290 19.46 62.45 22.90
CA ILE A 290 18.50 62.36 24.02
C ILE A 290 17.18 63.04 23.66
N ALA A 291 17.22 64.24 23.08
CA ALA A 291 16.03 64.98 22.67
C ALA A 291 15.17 64.19 21.68
N LEU A 292 15.80 63.63 20.65
CA LEU A 292 15.12 62.84 19.62
C LEU A 292 14.55 61.53 20.17
N SER A 293 15.33 60.83 21.00
CA SER A 293 14.91 59.58 21.64
C SER A 293 13.73 59.81 22.59
N TYR A 294 13.79 60.88 23.40
CA TYR A 294 12.71 61.23 24.31
C TYR A 294 11.42 61.64 23.58
N GLU A 295 11.51 62.42 22.50
CA GLU A 295 10.36 62.80 21.67
C GLU A 295 9.67 61.58 21.04
N THR A 296 10.46 60.61 20.58
CA THR A 296 9.95 59.35 20.02
C THR A 296 9.28 58.51 21.10
N ALA A 297 9.97 58.29 22.23
CA ALA A 297 9.45 57.51 23.36
C ALA A 297 8.17 58.12 23.96
N LEU A 298 8.07 59.45 24.02
CA LEU A 298 6.86 60.14 24.45
C LEU A 298 5.67 59.86 23.52
N THR A 299 5.90 59.95 22.20
CA THR A 299 4.85 59.68 21.20
C THR A 299 4.34 58.25 21.33
N GLU A 300 5.25 57.27 21.38
CA GLU A 300 4.92 55.85 21.54
C GLU A 300 4.19 55.56 22.87
N TYR A 301 4.59 56.23 23.95
CA TYR A 301 3.97 56.08 25.27
C TYR A 301 2.51 56.55 25.26
N ILE A 302 2.23 57.75 24.72
CA ILE A 302 0.88 58.30 24.65
C ILE A 302 -0.02 57.44 23.75
N GLU A 303 0.47 57.00 22.59
CA GLU A 303 -0.26 56.09 21.71
C GLU A 303 -0.57 54.75 22.39
N SER A 304 0.39 54.20 23.16
CA SER A 304 0.21 52.96 23.90
C SER A 304 -0.85 53.09 25.01
N ILE A 305 -0.90 54.22 25.71
CA ILE A 305 -1.97 54.51 26.68
C ILE A 305 -3.32 54.58 25.97
N LYS A 306 -3.44 55.31 24.85
CA LYS A 306 -4.70 55.41 24.09
C LYS A 306 -5.19 54.05 23.61
N ALA A 307 -4.29 53.23 23.05
CA ALA A 307 -4.61 51.88 22.58
C ALA A 307 -5.10 50.95 23.70
N THR A 308 -4.58 51.11 24.92
CA THR A 308 -4.97 50.33 26.10
C THR A 308 -6.47 50.47 26.41
N PHE A 309 -7.02 51.68 26.28
CA PHE A 309 -8.44 51.93 26.56
C PHE A 309 -9.34 51.64 25.36
N ILE A 310 -8.93 52.00 24.14
CA ILE A 310 -9.73 51.74 22.92
C ILE A 310 -10.01 50.23 22.73
N ASN A 311 -9.04 49.39 23.07
CA ASN A 311 -9.17 47.94 22.93
C ASN A 311 -9.92 47.27 24.09
N CYS A 312 -10.34 48.03 25.11
CA CYS A 312 -11.09 47.50 26.24
C CYS A 312 -12.60 47.54 25.98
N PRO A 313 -13.31 46.39 25.90
CA PRO A 313 -14.75 46.37 25.63
C PRO A 313 -15.63 47.06 26.67
N ILE A 314 -15.11 47.27 27.89
CA ILE A 314 -15.82 47.92 29.01
C ILE A 314 -15.56 49.44 29.03
N TYR A 315 -14.61 49.92 28.23
CA TYR A 315 -14.30 51.34 28.19
C TYR A 315 -15.46 52.13 27.55
N ASP A 316 -16.06 53.00 28.35
CA ASP A 316 -17.02 54.02 27.93
C ASP A 316 -16.40 55.42 28.12
N PRO A 317 -16.15 56.18 27.04
CA PRO A 317 -15.60 57.53 27.11
C PRO A 317 -16.43 58.52 27.95
N ASN A 318 -17.74 58.29 28.10
CA ASN A 318 -18.62 59.17 28.89
C ASN A 318 -18.51 58.90 30.40
N LEU A 319 -18.19 57.66 30.78
CA LEU A 319 -18.04 57.25 32.18
C LEU A 319 -16.59 57.36 32.64
N HIS A 320 -15.67 56.89 31.81
CA HIS A 320 -14.24 56.82 32.08
C HIS A 320 -13.58 58.02 31.37
N LYS A 321 -13.42 59.12 32.10
CA LYS A 321 -12.87 60.39 31.60
C LYS A 321 -11.36 60.30 31.30
N VAL A 322 -10.97 59.42 30.39
CA VAL A 322 -9.57 59.08 30.09
C VAL A 322 -8.90 60.17 29.25
N GLU A 323 -9.53 60.65 28.17
CA GLU A 323 -8.90 61.58 27.21
C GLU A 323 -8.34 62.85 27.87
N PRO A 324 -9.06 63.57 28.76
CA PRO A 324 -8.51 64.76 29.41
C PRO A 324 -7.29 64.46 30.29
N ASN A 325 -7.23 63.27 30.89
CA ASN A 325 -6.08 62.87 31.71
C ASN A 325 -4.87 62.51 30.82
N ILE A 326 -5.09 61.93 29.64
CA ILE A 326 -4.03 61.71 28.65
C ILE A 326 -3.49 63.04 28.14
N GLU A 327 -4.36 64.02 27.83
CA GLU A 327 -3.93 65.35 27.39
C GLU A 327 -3.09 66.08 28.43
N LEU A 328 -3.49 66.01 29.71
CA LEU A 328 -2.71 66.58 30.82
C LEU A 328 -1.35 65.90 31.00
N LEU A 329 -1.30 64.57 30.85
CA LEU A 329 -0.06 63.81 30.90
C LEU A 329 0.86 64.18 29.73
N GLU A 330 0.32 64.24 28.51
CA GLU A 330 1.07 64.61 27.31
C GLU A 330 1.67 66.01 27.42
N LEU A 331 0.90 66.98 27.93
CA LEU A 331 1.40 68.34 28.18
C LEU A 331 2.56 68.33 29.18
N ALA A 332 2.43 67.61 30.29
CA ALA A 332 3.47 67.52 31.30
C ALA A 332 4.79 66.97 30.73
N TYR A 333 4.75 65.85 29.99
CA TYR A 333 5.96 65.31 29.37
C TYR A 333 6.52 66.18 28.24
N LYS A 334 5.69 66.97 27.55
CA LYS A 334 6.15 67.98 26.57
C LYS A 334 6.92 69.13 27.23
N ASP A 335 6.63 69.48 28.48
CA ASP A 335 7.42 70.47 29.23
C ASP A 335 8.86 69.97 29.41
N ASN A 336 9.05 68.70 29.78
CA ASN A 336 10.38 68.07 29.85
C ASN A 336 11.07 68.06 28.48
N LEU A 337 10.36 67.75 27.40
CA LEU A 337 10.92 67.83 26.05
C LEU A 337 11.39 69.26 25.71
N SER A 338 10.63 70.29 26.13
CA SER A 338 11.00 71.69 25.94
C SER A 338 12.27 72.06 26.72
N LEU A 339 12.45 71.54 27.93
CA LEU A 339 13.68 71.70 28.71
C LEU A 339 14.88 71.09 27.97
N ILE A 340 14.75 69.86 27.48
CA ILE A 340 15.81 69.17 26.72
C ILE A 340 16.13 69.93 25.43
N LYS A 341 15.13 70.38 24.67
CA LYS A 341 15.33 71.19 23.45
C LYS A 341 16.01 72.53 23.76
N SER A 342 15.67 73.17 24.88
CA SER A 342 16.34 74.40 25.34
C SER A 342 17.83 74.18 25.63
N LYS A 343 18.19 73.00 26.16
CA LYS A 343 19.57 72.59 26.40
C LYS A 343 20.34 72.32 25.10
N VAL A 344 19.69 71.77 24.06
CA VAL A 344 20.28 71.65 22.71
C VAL A 344 20.61 73.04 22.14
N GLU A 345 19.67 73.99 22.23
CA GLU A 345 19.88 75.37 21.76
C GLU A 345 20.96 76.11 22.57
N LYS A 346 21.05 75.81 23.87
CA LYS A 346 21.97 76.45 24.81
C LYS A 346 22.66 75.38 25.68
N PRO A 347 23.75 74.77 25.18
CA PRO A 347 24.46 73.69 25.88
C PRO A 347 25.00 74.06 27.27
N SER A 348 25.14 75.34 27.58
CA SER A 348 25.55 75.85 28.89
C SER A 348 24.46 75.81 29.99
N LEU A 349 23.19 75.54 29.65
CA LEU A 349 22.11 75.45 30.63
C LEU A 349 22.23 74.20 31.49
N SER A 350 21.80 74.22 32.75
CA SER A 350 21.60 72.98 33.52
C SER A 350 20.11 72.64 33.49
N VAL A 351 19.77 71.40 33.11
CA VAL A 351 18.39 70.92 33.03
C VAL A 351 18.16 69.78 34.00
N GLU A 352 17.15 69.94 34.83
CA GLU A 352 16.57 68.89 35.66
C GLU A 352 15.17 68.58 35.12
N LEU A 353 14.87 67.29 34.94
CA LEU A 353 13.58 66.86 34.46
C LEU A 353 12.61 66.66 35.62
N ILE A 354 11.36 67.00 35.38
CA ILE A 354 10.30 66.89 36.37
C ILE A 354 9.70 65.49 36.30
N ASP A 355 9.54 64.84 37.45
CA ASP A 355 8.79 63.60 37.58
C ASP A 355 7.29 63.90 37.62
N TYR A 356 6.53 63.30 36.71
CA TYR A 356 5.09 63.48 36.54
C TYR A 356 4.29 62.23 36.89
N GLU A 357 4.83 61.32 37.70
CA GLU A 357 4.13 60.13 38.18
C GLU A 357 2.78 60.48 38.84
N ASP A 358 2.66 61.65 39.48
CA ASP A 358 1.41 62.16 40.07
C ASP A 358 0.31 62.39 39.02
N LYS A 359 0.67 62.72 37.78
CA LYS A 359 -0.26 62.88 36.65
C LYS A 359 -0.75 61.54 36.10
N LEU A 360 -0.11 60.43 36.45
CA LEU A 360 -0.50 59.08 36.05
C LEU A 360 -1.58 58.49 36.98
N GLU A 361 -1.65 58.95 38.23
CA GLU A 361 -2.59 58.43 39.25
C GLU A 361 -4.08 58.45 38.83
N PRO A 362 -4.61 59.49 38.16
CA PRO A 362 -5.98 59.47 37.66
C PRO A 362 -6.23 58.34 36.66
N LEU A 363 -5.26 58.07 35.77
CA LEU A 363 -5.36 56.97 34.79
C LEU A 363 -5.27 55.61 35.48
N LYS A 364 -4.39 55.44 36.48
CA LYS A 364 -4.31 54.21 37.29
C LYS A 364 -5.65 53.93 37.97
N THR A 365 -6.26 54.95 38.56
CA THR A 365 -7.57 54.83 39.23
C THR A 365 -8.65 54.31 38.27
N ILE A 366 -8.72 54.86 37.06
CA ILE A 366 -9.67 54.41 36.03
C ILE A 366 -9.39 52.95 35.64
N VAL A 367 -8.12 52.56 35.47
CA VAL A 367 -7.74 51.17 35.18
C VAL A 367 -8.16 50.22 36.30
N GLU A 368 -8.01 50.62 37.57
CA GLU A 368 -8.49 49.83 38.71
C GLU A 368 -10.01 49.64 38.71
N GLU A 369 -10.78 50.69 38.39
CA GLU A 369 -12.24 50.63 38.27
C GLU A 369 -12.70 49.68 37.16
N ILE A 370 -12.08 49.79 35.98
CA ILE A 370 -12.32 48.87 34.86
C ILE A 370 -11.97 47.44 35.26
N ASN A 371 -10.80 47.22 35.86
CA ASN A 371 -10.35 45.88 36.26
C ASN A 371 -11.23 45.25 37.35
N LYS A 372 -11.78 46.03 38.29
CA LYS A 372 -12.78 45.55 39.24
C LYS A 372 -14.02 45.02 38.51
N THR A 373 -14.48 45.76 37.50
CA THR A 373 -15.64 45.35 36.68
C THR A 373 -15.33 44.09 35.87
N VAL A 374 -14.14 44.00 35.26
CA VAL A 374 -13.64 42.80 34.56
C VAL A 374 -13.67 41.59 35.49
N GLN A 375 -13.13 41.71 36.71
CA GLN A 375 -13.09 40.61 37.68
C GLN A 375 -14.50 40.10 38.06
N ILE A 376 -15.46 41.00 38.22
CA ILE A 376 -16.86 40.63 38.48
C ILE A 376 -17.44 39.83 37.31
N ILE A 377 -17.18 40.24 36.07
CA ILE A 377 -17.65 39.54 34.87
C ILE A 377 -16.96 38.17 34.73
N ILE A 378 -15.65 38.09 34.95
CA ILE A 378 -14.89 36.83 34.93
C ILE A 378 -15.43 35.85 35.98
N ALA A 379 -15.67 36.30 37.22
CA ALA A 379 -16.21 35.45 38.28
C ALA A 379 -17.61 34.89 37.91
N LYS A 380 -18.47 35.73 37.33
CA LYS A 380 -19.80 35.30 36.83
C LYS A 380 -19.68 34.28 35.69
N ALA A 381 -18.78 34.49 34.74
CA ALA A 381 -18.56 33.59 33.62
C ALA A 381 -17.93 32.25 34.02
N ASN A 382 -17.04 32.23 35.02
CA ASN A 382 -16.50 30.98 35.56
C ASN A 382 -17.58 30.14 36.23
N LYS A 383 -18.43 30.78 37.06
CA LYS A 383 -19.59 30.11 37.66
C LYS A 383 -20.56 29.58 36.60
N PHE A 384 -20.74 30.31 35.50
CA PHE A 384 -21.50 29.85 34.34
C PHE A 384 -20.88 28.59 33.73
N LYS A 385 -19.57 28.58 33.44
CA LYS A 385 -18.88 27.43 32.83
C LYS A 385 -18.91 26.19 33.72
N GLU A 386 -18.73 26.36 35.03
CA GLU A 386 -18.85 25.27 36.00
C GLU A 386 -20.26 24.67 35.98
N SER A 387 -21.29 25.52 35.97
CA SER A 387 -22.70 25.08 35.89
C SER A 387 -23.02 24.41 34.55
N GLU A 388 -22.53 24.95 33.43
CA GLU A 388 -22.67 24.35 32.09
C GLU A 388 -22.03 22.96 32.03
N SER A 389 -20.84 22.79 32.62
CA SER A 389 -20.16 21.50 32.70
C SER A 389 -20.88 20.50 33.62
N ASP A 390 -21.44 20.97 34.74
CA ASP A 390 -22.22 20.12 35.65
C ASP A 390 -23.49 19.60 34.97
N ILE A 391 -24.25 20.48 34.32
CA ILE A 391 -25.45 20.11 33.56
C ILE A 391 -25.08 19.13 32.44
N GLN A 392 -23.98 19.37 31.72
CA GLN A 392 -23.51 18.44 30.68
C GLN A 392 -23.21 17.05 31.24
N HIS A 393 -22.52 16.97 32.38
CA HIS A 393 -22.21 15.69 33.04
C HIS A 393 -23.49 14.97 33.48
N ARG A 394 -24.40 15.68 34.16
CA ARG A 394 -25.69 15.14 34.61
C ARG A 394 -26.56 14.68 33.45
N MET A 395 -26.57 15.40 32.32
CA MET A 395 -27.26 14.98 31.10
C MET A 395 -26.75 13.62 30.61
N TRP A 396 -25.44 13.46 30.43
CA TRP A 396 -24.87 12.20 29.97
C TRP A 396 -25.14 11.05 30.95
N ASP A 397 -25.07 11.33 32.25
CA ASP A 397 -25.31 10.34 33.29
C ASP A 397 -26.79 9.93 33.36
N SER A 398 -27.73 10.87 33.18
CA SER A 398 -29.16 10.57 33.06
C SER A 398 -29.48 9.73 31.82
N VAL A 399 -28.87 10.03 30.66
CA VAL A 399 -29.03 9.20 29.45
C VAL A 399 -28.55 7.78 29.68
N ARG A 400 -27.47 7.59 30.45
CA ARG A 400 -27.01 6.26 30.84
C ARG A 400 -28.00 5.56 31.75
N TYR A 401 -28.55 6.26 32.74
CA TYR A 401 -29.58 5.71 33.62
C TYR A 401 -30.81 5.24 32.83
N ASP A 402 -31.32 6.06 31.91
CA ASP A 402 -32.51 5.74 31.10
C ASP A 402 -32.28 4.58 30.12
N THR A 403 -31.03 4.35 29.72
CA THR A 403 -30.65 3.27 28.80
C THR A 403 -30.08 2.04 29.49
N GLU A 404 -30.09 1.99 30.83
CA GLU A 404 -29.49 0.89 31.59
C GLU A 404 -30.10 -0.48 31.26
N ALA A 405 -31.40 -0.54 31.00
CA ALA A 405 -32.08 -1.76 30.58
C ALA A 405 -31.53 -2.31 29.25
N LEU A 406 -31.14 -1.44 28.32
CA LEU A 406 -30.57 -1.83 27.02
C LEU A 406 -29.16 -2.41 27.21
N PHE A 407 -28.31 -1.77 28.01
CA PHE A 407 -26.97 -2.27 28.34
C PHE A 407 -27.01 -3.58 29.13
N SER A 408 -27.96 -3.71 30.06
CA SER A 408 -28.18 -4.94 30.80
C SER A 408 -28.63 -6.10 29.89
N LEU A 409 -29.51 -5.81 28.92
CA LEU A 409 -29.94 -6.79 27.92
C LEU A 409 -28.78 -7.19 27.00
N GLU A 410 -27.99 -6.23 26.51
CA GLU A 410 -26.79 -6.47 25.70
C GLU A 410 -25.84 -7.41 26.43
N LYS A 411 -25.53 -7.09 27.68
CA LYS A 411 -24.63 -7.89 28.51
C LYS A 411 -25.13 -9.31 28.66
N ARG A 412 -26.41 -9.50 28.99
CA ARG A 412 -27.00 -10.84 29.11
C ARG A 412 -26.89 -11.65 27.82
N LEU A 413 -27.20 -11.05 26.67
CA LEU A 413 -27.11 -11.73 25.38
C LEU A 413 -25.66 -12.09 25.03
N ILE A 414 -24.71 -11.22 25.35
CA ILE A 414 -23.27 -11.48 25.19
C ILE A 414 -22.81 -12.63 26.08
N ASP A 415 -23.15 -12.59 27.37
CA ASP A 415 -22.79 -13.62 28.36
C ASP A 415 -23.36 -14.99 27.96
N GLU A 416 -24.61 -15.06 27.51
CA GLU A 416 -25.25 -16.30 27.01
C GLU A 416 -24.50 -16.90 25.80
N GLN A 417 -24.03 -16.06 24.87
CA GLN A 417 -23.23 -16.54 23.75
C GLN A 417 -21.81 -16.93 24.16
N ASP A 418 -21.21 -16.23 25.14
CA ASP A 418 -19.88 -16.58 25.66
C ASP A 418 -19.88 -17.94 26.36
N ASP A 419 -20.88 -18.23 27.20
CA ASP A 419 -21.06 -19.55 27.81
C ASP A 419 -21.20 -20.66 26.75
N LYS A 420 -21.94 -20.37 25.67
CA LYS A 420 -22.11 -21.28 24.54
C LYS A 420 -20.81 -21.51 23.79
N ILE A 421 -20.03 -20.45 23.53
CA ILE A 421 -18.72 -20.52 22.88
C ILE A 421 -17.75 -21.34 23.73
N ASP A 422 -17.73 -21.13 25.05
CA ASP A 422 -16.89 -21.90 25.98
C ASP A 422 -17.21 -23.39 25.96
N LEU A 423 -18.51 -23.75 25.94
CA LEU A 423 -18.93 -25.14 25.81
C LEU A 423 -18.51 -25.74 24.46
N LEU A 424 -18.65 -24.99 23.37
CA LEU A 424 -18.25 -25.41 22.02
C LEU A 424 -16.73 -25.58 21.92
N ASN A 425 -15.94 -24.68 22.50
CA ASN A 425 -14.48 -24.77 22.56
C ASN A 425 -14.01 -26.00 23.35
N LYS A 426 -14.61 -26.28 24.51
CA LYS A 426 -14.35 -27.52 25.27
C LYS A 426 -14.65 -28.77 24.43
N ARG A 427 -15.72 -28.74 23.63
CA ARG A 427 -16.05 -29.84 22.71
C ARG A 427 -15.06 -29.93 21.55
N LEU A 428 -14.63 -28.80 21.00
CA LEU A 428 -13.65 -28.70 19.93
C LEU A 428 -12.30 -29.32 20.35
N GLU A 429 -11.83 -29.01 21.56
CA GLU A 429 -10.59 -29.57 22.12
C GLU A 429 -10.68 -31.09 22.29
N ARG A 430 -11.82 -31.63 22.74
CA ARG A 430 -12.04 -33.09 22.77
C ARG A 430 -11.97 -33.71 21.38
N VAL A 431 -12.60 -33.08 20.38
CA VAL A 431 -12.57 -33.55 18.99
C VAL A 431 -11.16 -33.51 18.42
N LYS A 432 -10.38 -32.46 18.69
CA LYS A 432 -8.96 -32.37 18.30
C LYS A 432 -8.13 -33.47 18.95
N LEU A 433 -8.28 -33.71 20.26
CA LEU A 433 -7.53 -34.74 20.98
C LEU A 433 -7.83 -36.14 20.43
N ILE A 434 -9.11 -36.45 20.18
CA ILE A 434 -9.52 -37.73 19.57
C ILE A 434 -9.00 -37.81 18.13
N GLY A 435 -9.13 -36.73 17.36
CA GLY A 435 -8.62 -36.64 15.98
C GLY A 435 -7.12 -36.90 15.89
N LYS A 436 -6.33 -36.34 16.81
CA LYS A 436 -4.89 -36.59 16.94
C LYS A 436 -4.61 -38.06 17.23
N LYS A 437 -5.27 -38.65 18.24
CA LYS A 437 -5.13 -40.09 18.55
C LYS A 437 -5.47 -41.00 17.35
N VAL A 438 -6.49 -40.64 16.58
CA VAL A 438 -6.88 -41.38 15.36
C VAL A 438 -5.82 -41.21 14.28
N ALA A 439 -5.29 -40.00 14.06
CA ALA A 439 -4.21 -39.74 13.12
C ALA A 439 -2.92 -40.49 13.49
N ASP A 440 -2.48 -40.41 14.74
CA ASP A 440 -1.32 -41.13 15.27
C ASP A 440 -1.49 -42.65 15.06
N ARG A 441 -2.70 -43.17 15.29
CA ARG A 441 -2.99 -44.59 15.09
C ARG A 441 -2.97 -44.99 13.62
N ILE A 442 -3.48 -44.16 12.71
CA ILE A 442 -3.39 -44.37 11.25
C ILE A 442 -1.92 -44.40 10.83
N SER A 443 -1.12 -43.42 11.27
CA SER A 443 0.32 -43.36 10.99
C SER A 443 1.04 -44.62 11.51
N SER A 444 0.78 -45.04 12.75
CA SER A 444 1.39 -46.27 13.32
C SER A 444 0.99 -47.57 12.61
N LEU A 445 -0.19 -47.59 11.97
CA LEU A 445 -0.63 -48.75 11.19
C LEU A 445 0.01 -48.75 9.79
N ARG A 446 0.27 -47.57 9.23
CA ARG A 446 0.94 -47.39 7.94
C ARG A 446 2.45 -47.65 8.00
N SER A 447 3.11 -47.28 9.11
CA SER A 447 4.55 -47.53 9.30
C SER A 447 4.89 -49.02 9.45
N ARG A 448 3.90 -49.87 9.77
CA ARG A 448 4.06 -51.34 9.83
C ARG A 448 3.94 -52.02 8.46
N THR A 449 3.68 -51.28 7.39
CA THR A 449 3.33 -51.81 6.06
C THR A 449 4.23 -51.33 4.93
N SER A 450 5.24 -50.49 5.18
CA SER A 450 6.07 -49.97 4.10
C SER A 450 7.31 -50.85 3.84
N ASN A 451 7.38 -51.40 2.62
CA ASN A 451 8.53 -52.15 2.14
C ASN A 451 9.12 -51.45 0.90
N ILE A 452 10.44 -51.23 0.90
CA ILE A 452 11.16 -50.59 -0.22
C ILE A 452 11.19 -51.53 -1.44
N ASP A 453 11.18 -52.84 -1.21
CA ASP A 453 11.20 -53.86 -2.27
C ASP A 453 10.02 -53.72 -3.23
N ASP A 454 8.84 -53.33 -2.73
CA ASP A 454 7.64 -53.14 -3.56
C ASP A 454 7.74 -51.93 -4.48
N THR A 455 8.39 -50.86 -4.02
CA THR A 455 8.69 -49.69 -4.84
C THR A 455 9.67 -50.05 -5.95
N ILE A 456 10.74 -50.78 -5.60
CA ILE A 456 11.72 -51.28 -6.56
C ILE A 456 11.02 -52.13 -7.64
N ALA A 457 10.18 -53.07 -7.22
CA ALA A 457 9.43 -53.93 -8.12
C ALA A 457 8.53 -53.12 -9.08
N ARG A 458 7.79 -52.12 -8.58
CA ARG A 458 6.90 -51.31 -9.43
C ARG A 458 7.64 -50.44 -10.43
N ILE A 459 8.76 -49.81 -10.05
CA ILE A 459 9.58 -49.05 -10.98
C ILE A 459 10.11 -49.97 -12.07
N ASN A 460 10.66 -51.14 -11.71
CA ASN A 460 11.19 -52.10 -12.68
C ASN A 460 10.09 -52.68 -13.60
N VAL A 461 8.87 -52.92 -13.10
CA VAL A 461 7.73 -53.32 -13.94
C VAL A 461 7.37 -52.22 -14.93
N ASN A 462 7.34 -50.96 -14.50
CA ASN A 462 7.04 -49.83 -15.39
C ASN A 462 8.14 -49.63 -16.44
N LEU A 463 9.43 -49.73 -16.07
CA LEU A 463 10.55 -49.68 -17.01
C LEU A 463 10.41 -50.75 -18.11
N LYS A 464 10.13 -52.01 -17.72
CA LYS A 464 9.91 -53.11 -18.66
C LYS A 464 8.70 -52.86 -19.56
N SER A 465 7.61 -52.32 -19.02
CA SER A 465 6.40 -51.99 -19.80
C SER A 465 6.63 -50.89 -20.85
N LEU A 466 7.57 -49.97 -20.58
CA LEU A 466 8.01 -48.91 -21.49
C LEU A 466 9.08 -49.41 -22.49
N GLY A 467 9.40 -50.71 -22.48
CA GLY A 467 10.41 -51.31 -23.36
C GLY A 467 11.86 -51.07 -22.93
N LEU A 468 12.09 -50.56 -21.72
CA LEU A 468 13.43 -50.36 -21.17
C LEU A 468 13.85 -51.60 -20.38
N THR A 469 14.71 -52.42 -20.97
CA THR A 469 15.27 -53.64 -20.35
C THR A 469 16.79 -53.59 -20.20
N SER A 470 17.43 -52.48 -20.57
CA SER A 470 18.88 -52.26 -20.55
C SER A 470 19.44 -52.01 -19.14
N PHE A 471 18.59 -51.64 -18.18
CA PHE A 471 18.93 -51.38 -16.79
C PHE A 471 17.73 -51.63 -15.86
N GLU A 472 18.00 -51.78 -14.57
CA GLU A 472 17.00 -51.87 -13.50
C GLU A 472 17.49 -51.15 -12.24
N ILE A 473 16.60 -50.95 -11.26
CA ILE A 473 16.99 -50.50 -9.93
C ILE A 473 17.03 -51.68 -8.96
N VAL A 474 18.04 -51.72 -8.09
CA VAL A 474 18.24 -52.77 -7.08
C VAL A 474 18.51 -52.16 -5.71
N ALA A 475 18.12 -52.85 -4.64
CA ALA A 475 18.37 -52.40 -3.28
C ALA A 475 19.88 -52.32 -2.98
N SER A 476 20.29 -51.34 -2.18
CA SER A 476 21.67 -51.20 -1.72
C SER A 476 22.10 -52.41 -0.89
N THR A 477 23.30 -52.92 -1.18
CA THR A 477 23.92 -54.02 -0.43
C THR A 477 24.68 -53.53 0.81
N ASP A 478 24.82 -52.21 1.02
CA ASP A 478 25.48 -51.63 2.18
C ASP A 478 24.59 -51.75 3.44
N PRO A 479 25.03 -52.46 4.50
CA PRO A 479 24.30 -52.59 5.76
C PRO A 479 23.96 -51.27 6.47
N LYS A 480 24.72 -50.19 6.21
CA LYS A 480 24.47 -48.84 6.75
C LYS A 480 23.45 -48.04 5.93
N GLN A 481 23.08 -48.51 4.75
CA GLN A 481 22.23 -47.81 3.78
C GLN A 481 21.14 -48.73 3.19
N LYS A 482 20.56 -49.60 4.04
CA LYS A 482 19.50 -50.56 3.66
C LYS A 482 18.26 -49.92 3.01
N ASN A 483 18.08 -48.61 3.14
CA ASN A 483 16.94 -47.88 2.62
C ASN A 483 17.21 -47.15 1.28
N TYR A 484 18.31 -47.46 0.59
CA TYR A 484 18.66 -46.84 -0.68
C TYR A 484 18.61 -47.86 -1.82
N PHE A 485 18.43 -47.39 -3.06
CA PHE A 485 18.58 -48.21 -4.26
C PHE A 485 19.62 -47.62 -5.21
N ILE A 486 20.11 -48.46 -6.11
CA ILE A 486 21.16 -48.15 -7.09
C ILE A 486 20.70 -48.61 -8.47
N LEU A 487 21.08 -47.88 -9.52
CA LEU A 487 20.90 -48.31 -10.90
C LEU A 487 21.93 -49.40 -11.26
N SER A 488 21.46 -50.50 -11.84
CA SER A 488 22.31 -51.62 -12.26
C SER A 488 21.99 -52.09 -13.69
N ARG A 489 23.02 -52.54 -14.41
CA ARG A 489 22.90 -53.21 -15.72
C ARG A 489 23.10 -54.73 -15.65
N SER A 490 23.47 -55.27 -14.48
CA SER A 490 23.66 -56.71 -14.28
C SER A 490 23.25 -57.16 -12.87
N GLU A 491 22.97 -58.45 -12.68
CA GLU A 491 22.55 -59.03 -11.39
C GLU A 491 23.62 -58.91 -10.27
N LYS A 492 24.83 -58.42 -10.56
CA LYS A 492 25.90 -58.21 -9.59
C LYS A 492 26.05 -56.72 -9.26
N ALA A 493 25.45 -56.33 -8.13
CA ALA A 493 25.59 -55.01 -7.52
C ALA A 493 27.01 -54.79 -6.97
N ILE A 494 27.98 -54.48 -7.84
CA ILE A 494 29.31 -54.02 -7.43
C ILE A 494 29.66 -52.79 -8.26
N THR A 495 29.45 -51.62 -7.66
CA THR A 495 30.09 -50.33 -7.99
C THR A 495 30.28 -50.04 -9.48
N GLU A 496 29.20 -49.84 -10.22
CA GLU A 496 29.25 -49.12 -11.50
C GLU A 496 28.88 -47.65 -11.24
N GLU A 497 29.86 -46.84 -10.79
CA GLU A 497 29.67 -45.43 -10.37
C GLU A 497 29.09 -44.48 -11.45
N LYS A 498 28.74 -44.96 -12.66
CA LYS A 498 28.33 -44.12 -13.79
C LYS A 498 27.19 -44.67 -14.64
N VAL A 499 26.35 -45.58 -14.12
CA VAL A 499 25.22 -46.12 -14.91
C VAL A 499 24.31 -45.00 -15.41
N PHE A 500 23.92 -44.05 -14.55
CA PHE A 500 23.05 -42.92 -14.93
C PHE A 500 23.65 -42.05 -16.05
N GLN A 501 24.96 -41.81 -16.03
CA GLN A 501 25.66 -41.02 -17.06
C GLN A 501 25.68 -41.72 -18.43
N SER A 502 25.63 -43.05 -18.45
CA SER A 502 25.65 -43.88 -19.66
C SER A 502 24.27 -44.11 -20.30
N LEU A 503 23.19 -43.62 -19.68
CA LEU A 503 21.83 -43.68 -20.21
C LEU A 503 21.61 -42.60 -21.27
N SER A 504 20.73 -42.87 -22.23
CA SER A 504 20.23 -41.85 -23.14
C SER A 504 19.40 -40.79 -22.39
N GLU A 505 19.28 -39.59 -22.95
CA GLU A 505 18.46 -38.52 -22.33
C GLU A 505 16.99 -38.94 -22.13
N GLY A 506 16.46 -39.77 -23.03
CA GLY A 506 15.13 -40.34 -22.87
C GLY A 506 15.04 -41.33 -21.70
N GLU A 507 16.00 -42.25 -21.58
CA GLU A 507 16.06 -43.20 -20.46
C GLU A 507 16.24 -42.49 -19.10
N LYS A 508 17.11 -41.47 -19.03
CA LYS A 508 17.28 -40.62 -17.85
C LYS A 508 15.96 -40.00 -17.43
N THR A 509 15.24 -39.38 -18.38
CA THR A 509 13.95 -38.74 -18.14
C THR A 509 12.91 -39.75 -17.63
N LEU A 510 12.86 -40.95 -18.20
CA LEU A 510 11.88 -41.97 -17.80
C LEU A 510 12.15 -42.49 -16.38
N ILE A 511 13.39 -42.81 -16.03
CA ILE A 511 13.70 -43.32 -14.69
C ILE A 511 13.50 -42.26 -13.61
N THR A 512 13.96 -41.03 -13.83
CA THR A 512 13.78 -39.93 -12.87
C THR A 512 12.31 -39.61 -12.68
N PHE A 513 11.52 -39.68 -13.76
CA PHE A 513 10.08 -39.45 -13.69
C PHE A 513 9.32 -40.58 -12.99
N LEU A 514 9.65 -41.85 -13.26
CA LEU A 514 9.04 -42.99 -12.55
C LEU A 514 9.36 -42.94 -11.05
N TYR A 515 10.60 -42.60 -10.70
CA TYR A 515 10.98 -42.37 -9.30
C TYR A 515 10.19 -41.21 -8.68
N PHE A 516 10.03 -40.10 -9.41
CA PHE A 516 9.21 -38.98 -8.96
C PHE A 516 7.75 -39.37 -8.71
N ILE A 517 7.15 -40.20 -9.59
CA ILE A 517 5.78 -40.70 -9.42
C ILE A 517 5.67 -41.53 -8.13
N GLU A 518 6.62 -42.41 -7.85
CA GLU A 518 6.63 -43.17 -6.61
C GLU A 518 6.83 -42.23 -5.40
N LYS A 519 7.75 -41.26 -5.47
CA LYS A 519 7.98 -40.24 -4.44
C LYS A 519 6.73 -39.41 -4.12
N CYS A 520 5.90 -39.12 -5.13
CA CYS A 520 4.59 -38.49 -4.91
C CYS A 520 3.63 -39.42 -4.15
N ASN A 521 3.64 -40.72 -4.48
CA ASN A 521 2.70 -41.72 -3.97
C ASN A 521 3.10 -42.36 -2.64
N GLY A 522 4.36 -42.25 -2.23
CA GLY A 522 4.88 -42.80 -0.98
C GLY A 522 5.19 -41.77 0.09
N SER A 523 5.84 -42.23 1.16
CA SER A 523 6.45 -41.42 2.21
C SER A 523 7.98 -41.43 2.07
N MET A 524 8.61 -40.28 2.36
CA MET A 524 10.06 -40.10 2.22
C MET A 524 10.86 -40.68 3.39
N SER A 525 10.22 -40.93 4.54
CA SER A 525 10.86 -41.60 5.67
C SER A 525 9.86 -42.41 6.48
N ILE A 526 10.37 -43.28 7.37
CA ILE A 526 9.58 -44.09 8.31
C ILE A 526 8.82 -43.19 9.32
N ASP A 527 9.34 -41.99 9.59
CA ASP A 527 8.85 -41.07 10.63
C ASP A 527 8.14 -39.82 10.08
N SER A 528 8.18 -39.56 8.76
CA SER A 528 7.56 -38.39 8.13
C SER A 528 6.41 -38.81 7.19
N ASP A 529 5.21 -38.92 7.75
CA ASP A 529 4.00 -39.26 6.99
C ASP A 529 3.31 -37.96 6.52
N LEU A 530 3.83 -37.36 5.44
CA LEU A 530 3.17 -36.24 4.76
C LEU A 530 1.86 -36.74 4.16
N ALA A 531 0.73 -36.22 4.64
CA ALA A 531 -0.56 -36.63 4.12
C ALA A 531 -0.69 -36.22 2.64
N ASP A 532 -1.27 -37.07 1.78
CA ASP A 532 -1.46 -36.73 0.36
C ASP A 532 -2.17 -35.37 0.18
N LYS A 533 -3.10 -35.03 1.09
CA LYS A 533 -3.84 -33.75 1.10
C LYS A 533 -2.99 -32.52 1.46
N GLU A 534 -1.74 -32.70 1.84
CA GLU A 534 -0.76 -31.63 2.11
C GLU A 534 0.25 -31.50 0.95
N LYS A 535 0.31 -32.44 0.01
CA LYS A 535 1.30 -32.40 -1.08
C LYS A 535 0.85 -31.47 -2.20
N LEU A 536 1.72 -30.53 -2.59
CA LEU A 536 1.63 -29.70 -3.80
C LEU A 536 2.55 -30.33 -4.85
N ILE A 537 1.98 -30.97 -5.88
CA ILE A 537 2.76 -31.62 -6.93
C ILE A 537 3.02 -30.61 -8.04
N VAL A 538 4.27 -30.44 -8.44
CA VAL A 538 4.67 -29.57 -9.55
C VAL A 538 5.48 -30.38 -10.54
N ILE A 539 5.11 -30.35 -11.82
CA ILE A 539 5.82 -31.07 -12.88
C ILE A 539 6.21 -30.06 -13.96
N ASP A 540 7.51 -29.82 -14.10
CA ASP A 540 8.07 -28.96 -15.14
C ASP A 540 8.64 -29.82 -16.27
N ASP A 541 7.90 -29.83 -17.37
CA ASP A 541 8.29 -30.34 -18.67
C ASP A 541 8.88 -31.77 -18.68
N PRO A 542 8.05 -32.79 -18.34
CA PRO A 542 8.52 -34.17 -18.12
C PRO A 542 8.92 -34.91 -19.41
N ILE A 543 8.97 -34.21 -20.54
CA ILE A 543 9.14 -34.77 -21.88
C ILE A 543 10.23 -34.07 -22.70
N SER A 544 11.08 -33.24 -22.07
CA SER A 544 12.02 -32.33 -22.75
C SER A 544 13.08 -33.00 -23.65
N SER A 545 13.11 -34.33 -23.74
CA SER A 545 13.98 -35.10 -24.65
C SER A 545 13.39 -36.47 -25.04
N LEU A 546 12.06 -36.63 -24.96
CA LEU A 546 11.39 -37.91 -25.25
C LEU A 546 10.94 -38.03 -26.72
N SER A 547 10.99 -39.26 -27.23
CA SER A 547 10.34 -39.59 -28.51
C SER A 547 8.83 -39.48 -28.39
N GLN A 548 8.13 -39.27 -29.51
CA GLN A 548 6.67 -39.15 -29.53
C GLN A 548 5.95 -40.36 -28.92
N ASN A 549 6.57 -41.54 -28.96
CA ASN A 549 5.99 -42.78 -28.42
C ASN A 549 5.80 -42.72 -26.90
N TYR A 550 6.72 -42.10 -26.16
CA TYR A 550 6.66 -42.02 -24.69
C TYR A 550 5.75 -40.92 -24.17
N ILE A 551 5.34 -39.98 -25.02
CA ILE A 551 4.47 -38.86 -24.60
C ILE A 551 3.12 -39.40 -24.09
N TYR A 552 2.55 -40.40 -24.78
CA TYR A 552 1.29 -41.03 -24.36
C TYR A 552 1.42 -41.73 -23.02
N ASP A 553 2.52 -42.46 -22.82
CA ASP A 553 2.77 -43.19 -21.58
C ASP A 553 2.94 -42.23 -20.39
N ILE A 554 3.74 -41.17 -20.55
CA ILE A 554 3.92 -40.15 -19.51
C ILE A 554 2.60 -39.43 -19.20
N ALA A 555 1.83 -39.03 -20.22
CA ALA A 555 0.53 -38.40 -20.00
C ALA A 555 -0.44 -39.34 -19.26
N SER A 556 -0.47 -40.62 -19.63
CA SER A 556 -1.28 -41.66 -18.99
C SER A 556 -0.85 -41.92 -17.54
N LEU A 557 0.45 -41.96 -17.26
CA LEU A 557 1.00 -42.12 -15.91
C LEU A 557 0.64 -40.92 -15.02
N ILE A 558 0.83 -39.69 -15.50
CA ILE A 558 0.42 -38.47 -14.79
C ILE A 558 -1.07 -38.50 -14.50
N HIS A 559 -1.89 -38.78 -15.50
CA HIS A 559 -3.32 -38.81 -15.31
C HIS A 559 -3.74 -39.89 -14.31
N SER A 560 -3.29 -41.12 -14.48
CA SER A 560 -3.73 -42.26 -13.67
C SER A 560 -3.16 -42.28 -12.24
N LYS A 561 -1.92 -41.81 -12.05
CA LYS A 561 -1.22 -41.85 -10.76
C LYS A 561 -1.27 -40.53 -10.01
N ILE A 562 -1.27 -39.38 -10.69
CA ILE A 562 -1.22 -38.07 -10.04
C ILE A 562 -2.59 -37.41 -9.99
N ILE A 563 -3.25 -37.24 -11.14
CA ILE A 563 -4.47 -36.44 -11.27
C ILE A 563 -5.72 -37.21 -10.82
N LYS A 564 -5.83 -38.48 -11.23
CA LYS A 564 -7.01 -39.31 -11.00
C LYS A 564 -7.18 -39.61 -9.51
N GLY A 565 -8.41 -39.44 -9.02
CA GLY A 565 -8.76 -39.68 -7.62
C GLY A 565 -8.56 -38.47 -6.71
N ASN A 566 -8.05 -37.34 -7.21
CA ASN A 566 -8.02 -36.06 -6.50
C ASN A 566 -7.36 -36.13 -5.12
N ARG A 567 -6.30 -36.94 -4.98
CA ARG A 567 -5.67 -37.26 -3.68
C ARG A 567 -4.78 -36.13 -3.15
N PHE A 568 -4.10 -35.44 -4.07
CA PHE A 568 -3.16 -34.36 -3.75
C PHE A 568 -3.87 -33.03 -3.56
N LYS A 569 -3.26 -32.14 -2.76
CA LYS A 569 -3.80 -30.81 -2.49
C LYS A 569 -3.97 -30.02 -3.78
N LYS A 570 -2.89 -29.97 -4.57
CA LYS A 570 -2.77 -29.23 -5.83
C LYS A 570 -1.80 -29.93 -6.76
N VAL A 571 -2.05 -29.84 -8.06
CA VAL A 571 -1.18 -30.36 -9.12
C VAL A 571 -0.95 -29.25 -10.15
N VAL A 572 0.29 -28.84 -10.36
CA VAL A 572 0.68 -27.84 -11.35
C VAL A 572 1.56 -28.51 -12.40
N ILE A 573 1.18 -28.45 -13.66
CA ILE A 573 1.95 -29.05 -14.76
C ILE A 573 2.31 -27.95 -15.74
N LEU A 574 3.60 -27.78 -16.00
CA LEU A 574 4.15 -26.85 -16.97
C LEU A 574 4.73 -27.63 -18.14
N THR A 575 4.46 -27.19 -19.37
CA THR A 575 5.06 -27.82 -20.56
C THR A 575 5.23 -26.83 -21.70
N HIS A 576 6.22 -27.09 -22.55
CA HIS A 576 6.39 -26.39 -23.82
C HIS A 576 5.81 -27.12 -25.03
N SER A 577 5.46 -28.41 -24.87
CA SER A 577 4.94 -29.23 -25.96
C SER A 577 3.43 -29.10 -26.05
N LEU A 578 2.96 -28.51 -27.14
CA LEU A 578 1.53 -28.38 -27.41
C LEU A 578 0.87 -29.76 -27.52
N PHE A 579 1.58 -30.73 -28.11
CA PHE A 579 1.09 -32.09 -28.28
C PHE A 579 0.82 -32.76 -26.92
N PHE A 580 1.79 -32.73 -26.00
CA PHE A 580 1.61 -33.29 -24.66
C PHE A 580 0.53 -32.56 -23.85
N TYR A 581 0.48 -31.22 -23.97
CA TYR A 581 -0.59 -30.43 -23.36
C TYR A 581 -1.98 -30.87 -23.85
N GLN A 582 -2.14 -31.10 -25.16
CA GLN A 582 -3.39 -31.59 -25.74
C GLN A 582 -3.72 -33.02 -25.26
N GLU A 583 -2.74 -33.91 -25.13
CA GLU A 583 -2.96 -35.26 -24.59
C GLU A 583 -3.45 -35.21 -23.13
N LEU A 584 -2.89 -34.34 -22.29
CA LEU A 584 -3.40 -34.13 -20.93
C LEU A 584 -4.85 -33.60 -20.92
N LEU A 585 -5.20 -32.71 -21.85
CA LEU A 585 -6.57 -32.20 -21.99
C LEU A 585 -7.56 -33.25 -22.52
N LYS A 586 -7.11 -34.22 -23.33
CA LYS A 586 -7.94 -35.34 -23.81
C LYS A 586 -8.27 -36.32 -22.68
N LEU A 587 -7.32 -36.52 -21.76
CA LEU A 587 -7.53 -37.36 -20.58
C LEU A 587 -8.40 -36.69 -19.49
N ALA A 588 -8.55 -35.36 -19.54
CA ALA A 588 -9.41 -34.60 -18.63
C ALA A 588 -10.92 -34.77 -18.92
N PRO A 589 -11.81 -34.51 -17.93
CA PRO A 589 -13.25 -34.69 -18.08
C PRO A 589 -13.85 -33.97 -19.30
N LEU A 590 -14.73 -34.62 -20.05
CA LEU A 590 -15.39 -34.06 -21.23
C LEU A 590 -16.45 -33.00 -20.91
N GLY A 591 -17.13 -33.10 -19.76
CA GLY A 591 -18.17 -32.16 -19.34
C GLY A 591 -17.61 -30.80 -18.90
N LYS A 592 -18.13 -29.71 -19.46
CA LYS A 592 -17.66 -28.33 -19.23
C LYS A 592 -17.66 -27.94 -17.74
N ASP A 593 -18.72 -28.27 -17.01
CA ASP A 593 -18.85 -27.91 -15.59
C ASP A 593 -17.86 -28.69 -14.73
N LYS A 594 -17.77 -30.02 -14.93
CA LYS A 594 -16.82 -30.90 -14.21
C LYS A 594 -15.36 -30.55 -14.50
N PHE A 595 -15.07 -30.01 -15.68
CA PHE A 595 -13.75 -29.53 -16.05
C PHE A 595 -13.43 -28.22 -15.32
N ASN A 596 -14.32 -27.22 -15.44
CA ASN A 596 -14.13 -25.88 -14.85
C ASN A 596 -14.12 -25.89 -13.31
N GLU A 597 -14.72 -26.90 -12.67
CA GLU A 597 -14.61 -27.10 -11.23
C GLU A 597 -13.18 -27.46 -10.79
N LYS A 598 -12.44 -28.22 -11.60
CA LYS A 598 -11.19 -28.89 -11.18
C LYS A 598 -9.93 -28.40 -11.89
N TYR A 599 -10.06 -27.81 -13.07
CA TYR A 599 -8.92 -27.41 -13.92
C TYR A 599 -8.86 -25.89 -14.11
N ALA A 600 -7.65 -25.35 -14.05
CA ALA A 600 -7.29 -24.03 -14.55
C ALA A 600 -6.26 -24.16 -15.67
N LEU A 601 -6.39 -23.36 -16.73
CA LEU A 601 -5.53 -23.41 -17.90
C LEU A 601 -4.86 -22.05 -18.11
N TYR A 602 -3.55 -22.03 -18.29
CA TYR A 602 -2.79 -20.79 -18.49
C TYR A 602 -1.77 -20.90 -19.62
N ARG A 603 -1.53 -19.77 -20.27
CA ARG A 603 -0.45 -19.56 -21.22
C ARG A 603 0.61 -18.64 -20.61
N LEU A 604 1.87 -19.07 -20.65
CA LEU A 604 3.01 -18.20 -20.40
C LEU A 604 3.52 -17.66 -21.73
N ASN A 605 3.43 -16.34 -21.88
CA ASN A 605 3.97 -15.61 -23.02
C ASN A 605 5.15 -14.76 -22.56
N LYS A 606 6.10 -14.53 -23.46
CA LYS A 606 7.20 -13.59 -23.23
C LYS A 606 7.24 -12.58 -24.37
N LYS A 607 6.94 -11.33 -24.03
CA LYS A 607 7.23 -10.18 -24.90
C LYS A 607 8.57 -9.59 -24.45
N GLN A 608 8.55 -8.44 -23.78
CA GLN A 608 9.70 -7.92 -23.05
C GLN A 608 9.92 -8.69 -21.73
N TYR A 609 8.82 -8.99 -21.02
CA TYR A 609 8.79 -9.78 -19.80
C TYR A 609 7.81 -10.95 -19.94
N SER A 610 7.93 -11.93 -19.06
CA SER A 610 7.00 -13.04 -18.91
C SER A 610 5.66 -12.58 -18.34
N SER A 611 4.57 -13.01 -18.97
CA SER A 611 3.19 -12.76 -18.51
C SER A 611 2.35 -14.03 -18.58
N VAL A 612 1.39 -14.15 -17.66
CA VAL A 612 0.42 -15.25 -17.56
C VAL A 612 -0.89 -14.79 -18.18
N GLN A 613 -1.48 -15.63 -19.02
CA GLN A 613 -2.80 -15.41 -19.59
C GLN A 613 -3.69 -16.62 -19.33
N SER A 614 -4.87 -16.42 -18.77
CA SER A 614 -5.87 -17.49 -18.63
C SER A 614 -6.35 -17.95 -20.00
N MET A 615 -6.52 -19.26 -20.18
CA MET A 615 -6.96 -19.86 -21.44
C MET A 615 -8.23 -20.70 -21.30
N ASN A 616 -8.96 -20.83 -22.40
CA ASN A 616 -10.02 -21.82 -22.55
C ASN A 616 -9.50 -23.12 -23.17
N ARG A 617 -10.21 -24.24 -22.93
CA ARG A 617 -9.83 -25.59 -23.40
C ARG A 617 -9.56 -25.68 -24.91
N GLY A 618 -10.27 -24.89 -25.72
CA GLY A 618 -10.16 -24.89 -27.19
C GLY A 618 -9.34 -23.74 -27.79
N GLU A 619 -8.68 -22.93 -26.94
CA GLU A 619 -7.98 -21.72 -27.39
C GLU A 619 -6.63 -22.03 -28.07
N LEU A 620 -5.96 -23.11 -27.66
CA LEU A 620 -4.72 -23.57 -28.30
C LEU A 620 -5.03 -24.47 -29.50
N LYS A 621 -5.04 -23.84 -30.67
CA LYS A 621 -5.24 -24.46 -31.97
C LYS A 621 -3.94 -25.05 -32.51
N ASN A 622 -4.03 -26.19 -33.19
CA ASN A 622 -2.89 -26.69 -33.98
C ASN A 622 -2.67 -25.81 -35.23
N ASP A 623 -1.57 -26.01 -35.95
CA ASP A 623 -1.20 -25.19 -37.11
C ASP A 623 -2.30 -25.14 -38.17
N TYR A 624 -2.96 -26.28 -38.42
CA TYR A 624 -4.07 -26.38 -39.37
C TYR A 624 -5.29 -25.54 -38.92
N GLN A 625 -5.72 -25.69 -37.66
CA GLN A 625 -6.82 -24.91 -37.08
C GLN A 625 -6.50 -23.41 -36.98
N SER A 626 -5.22 -23.06 -36.85
CA SER A 626 -4.77 -21.66 -36.83
C SER A 626 -4.94 -20.99 -38.20
N LEU A 627 -4.71 -21.71 -39.30
CA LEU A 627 -5.02 -21.21 -40.65
C LEU A 627 -6.50 -20.86 -40.80
N TRP A 628 -7.40 -21.72 -40.32
CA TRP A 628 -8.85 -21.44 -40.32
C TRP A 628 -9.23 -20.27 -39.41
N GLN A 629 -8.52 -20.06 -38.29
CA GLN A 629 -8.75 -18.87 -37.46
C GLN A 629 -8.33 -17.59 -38.17
N ILE A 630 -7.18 -17.57 -38.85
CA ILE A 630 -6.75 -16.40 -39.63
C ILE A 630 -7.78 -16.07 -40.71
N LEU A 631 -8.39 -17.09 -41.34
CA LEU A 631 -9.46 -16.91 -42.31
C LEU A 631 -10.71 -16.28 -41.69
N LYS A 632 -11.10 -16.70 -40.46
CA LYS A 632 -12.18 -16.07 -39.69
C LYS A 632 -11.87 -14.65 -39.27
N ASP A 633 -10.65 -14.39 -38.81
CA ASP A 633 -10.21 -13.06 -38.40
C ASP A 633 -10.27 -12.05 -39.56
N VAL A 634 -9.96 -12.46 -40.79
CA VAL A 634 -10.12 -11.59 -41.96
C VAL A 634 -11.60 -11.30 -42.26
N ILE A 635 -12.48 -12.31 -42.15
CA ILE A 635 -13.94 -12.14 -42.35
C ILE A 635 -14.53 -11.17 -41.32
N GLU A 636 -14.06 -11.25 -40.08
CA GLU A 636 -14.49 -10.38 -38.98
C GLU A 636 -13.83 -8.98 -39.01
N GLY A 637 -12.93 -8.72 -39.96
CA GLY A 637 -12.22 -7.45 -40.12
C GLY A 637 -11.02 -7.26 -39.18
N ASN A 638 -10.61 -8.30 -38.46
CA ASN A 638 -9.52 -8.30 -37.49
C ASN A 638 -8.12 -8.54 -38.11
N ALA A 639 -8.05 -8.93 -39.38
CA ALA A 639 -6.79 -9.18 -40.10
C ALA A 639 -6.83 -8.64 -41.54
N ASN A 640 -5.66 -8.27 -42.08
CA ASN A 640 -5.56 -7.68 -43.42
C ASN A 640 -5.84 -8.72 -44.52
N PRO A 641 -6.77 -8.48 -45.48
CA PRO A 641 -7.10 -9.40 -46.56
C PRO A 641 -5.92 -9.86 -47.43
N VAL A 642 -4.78 -9.16 -47.40
CA VAL A 642 -3.53 -9.55 -48.07
C VAL A 642 -3.06 -10.97 -47.70
N VAL A 643 -3.42 -11.49 -46.52
CA VAL A 643 -3.01 -12.85 -46.09
C VAL A 643 -3.90 -13.97 -46.63
N LEU A 644 -5.09 -13.66 -47.15
CA LEU A 644 -6.09 -14.65 -47.61
C LEU A 644 -5.53 -15.67 -48.61
N PRO A 645 -4.74 -15.27 -49.64
CA PRO A 645 -4.31 -16.22 -50.67
C PRO A 645 -3.40 -17.30 -50.10
N ASN A 646 -2.45 -16.93 -49.24
CA ASN A 646 -1.53 -17.88 -48.62
C ASN A 646 -2.26 -18.82 -47.65
N VAL A 647 -3.18 -18.29 -46.86
CA VAL A 647 -3.95 -19.07 -45.88
C VAL A 647 -4.86 -20.09 -46.57
N MET A 648 -5.63 -19.66 -47.58
CA MET A 648 -6.52 -20.54 -48.36
C MET A 648 -5.74 -21.66 -49.05
N ARG A 649 -4.56 -21.35 -49.60
CA ARG A 649 -3.68 -22.36 -50.22
C ARG A 649 -3.28 -23.44 -49.24
N ASN A 650 -2.72 -23.04 -48.10
CA ASN A 650 -2.22 -23.96 -47.09
C ASN A 650 -3.35 -24.85 -46.55
N ILE A 651 -4.56 -24.30 -46.38
CA ILE A 651 -5.72 -25.09 -45.95
C ILE A 651 -6.09 -26.16 -46.99
N ILE A 652 -6.16 -25.80 -48.28
CA ILE A 652 -6.50 -26.72 -49.37
C ILE A 652 -5.42 -27.80 -49.49
N GLU A 653 -4.15 -27.42 -49.57
CA GLU A 653 -3.04 -28.36 -49.75
C GLU A 653 -2.89 -29.30 -48.54
N TYR A 654 -3.03 -28.78 -47.31
CA TYR A 654 -2.97 -29.59 -46.10
C TYR A 654 -4.14 -30.57 -46.01
N TYR A 655 -5.38 -30.11 -46.26
CA TYR A 655 -6.57 -30.97 -46.20
C TYR A 655 -6.56 -32.03 -47.30
N PHE A 656 -6.54 -31.64 -48.57
CA PHE A 656 -6.63 -32.59 -49.68
C PHE A 656 -5.37 -33.45 -49.82
N GLY A 657 -4.23 -33.01 -49.27
CA GLY A 657 -3.06 -33.85 -49.08
C GLY A 657 -3.25 -34.91 -48.01
N PHE A 658 -3.87 -34.58 -46.88
CA PHE A 658 -4.17 -35.51 -45.79
C PHE A 658 -5.26 -36.53 -46.16
N VAL A 659 -6.34 -36.10 -46.85
CA VAL A 659 -7.42 -37.01 -47.27
C VAL A 659 -7.10 -37.76 -48.58
N HIS A 660 -5.86 -37.71 -49.06
CA HIS A 660 -5.39 -38.35 -50.32
C HIS A 660 -6.26 -38.04 -51.56
N LYS A 661 -6.88 -36.86 -51.62
CA LYS A 661 -7.80 -36.42 -52.69
C LYS A 661 -7.12 -35.43 -53.67
N LYS A 662 -5.79 -35.41 -53.76
CA LYS A 662 -5.05 -34.44 -54.59
C LYS A 662 -5.42 -34.51 -56.08
N GLU A 663 -5.63 -35.70 -56.63
CA GLU A 663 -6.05 -35.90 -58.03
C GLU A 663 -7.48 -35.39 -58.25
N LYS A 664 -8.42 -35.77 -57.36
CA LYS A 664 -9.81 -35.29 -57.38
C LYS A 664 -9.90 -33.76 -57.27
N LEU A 665 -9.05 -33.14 -56.46
CA LEU A 665 -8.94 -31.68 -56.37
C LEU A 665 -8.46 -31.08 -57.70
N ALA A 666 -7.42 -31.66 -58.33
CA ALA A 666 -6.91 -31.19 -59.61
C ALA A 666 -7.98 -31.30 -60.72
N ASP A 667 -8.71 -32.41 -60.78
CA ASP A 667 -9.78 -32.63 -61.76
C ASP A 667 -10.93 -31.63 -61.58
N ILE A 668 -11.40 -31.42 -60.34
CA ILE A 668 -12.48 -30.48 -60.04
C ILE A 668 -12.04 -29.03 -60.30
N LEU A 669 -10.79 -28.68 -60.00
CA LEU A 669 -10.25 -27.34 -60.33
C LEU A 669 -10.17 -27.11 -61.84
N ASN A 670 -9.86 -28.14 -62.63
CA ASN A 670 -9.90 -28.08 -64.09
C ASN A 670 -11.34 -27.96 -64.62
N GLU A 671 -12.27 -28.74 -64.06
CA GLU A 671 -13.69 -28.73 -64.47
C GLU A 671 -14.38 -27.40 -64.11
N LEU A 672 -14.08 -26.82 -62.94
CA LEU A 672 -14.56 -25.49 -62.54
C LEU A 672 -13.94 -24.37 -63.38
N ALA A 673 -12.74 -24.58 -63.93
CA ALA A 673 -12.11 -23.62 -64.84
C ALA A 673 -12.72 -23.63 -66.25
N GLU A 674 -13.39 -24.71 -66.65
CA GLU A 674 -14.05 -24.86 -67.95
C GLU A 674 -15.51 -24.37 -67.95
N LYS A 675 -16.18 -24.35 -66.79
CA LYS A 675 -17.61 -24.02 -66.66
C LYS A 675 -17.96 -22.52 -66.53
N GLU A 676 -16.99 -21.60 -66.48
CA GLU A 676 -17.23 -20.14 -66.41
C GLU A 676 -16.75 -19.39 -67.68
N PRO A 677 -17.56 -18.51 -68.29
CA PRO A 677 -17.12 -17.64 -69.39
C PRO A 677 -16.05 -16.61 -69.00
N ASP A 678 -15.96 -16.22 -67.72
CA ASP A 678 -15.14 -15.10 -67.21
C ASP A 678 -13.92 -15.55 -66.37
N GLN A 679 -13.20 -16.61 -66.74
CA GLN A 679 -11.88 -17.00 -66.18
C GLN A 679 -11.71 -17.01 -64.63
N GLY A 680 -12.79 -16.98 -63.83
CA GLY A 680 -12.77 -16.55 -62.43
C GLY A 680 -12.06 -17.54 -61.51
N HIS A 681 -12.41 -18.81 -61.58
CA HIS A 681 -11.76 -19.86 -60.80
C HIS A 681 -10.30 -20.14 -61.23
N LYS A 682 -10.00 -20.05 -62.53
CA LYS A 682 -8.63 -20.18 -63.05
C LYS A 682 -7.74 -19.01 -62.61
N ALA A 683 -8.28 -17.79 -62.63
CA ALA A 683 -7.62 -16.61 -62.11
C ALA A 683 -7.43 -16.68 -60.58
N PHE A 684 -8.41 -17.17 -59.83
CA PHE A 684 -8.32 -17.39 -58.38
C PHE A 684 -7.25 -18.41 -57.99
N TYR A 685 -7.25 -19.59 -58.62
CA TYR A 685 -6.26 -20.62 -58.32
C TYR A 685 -4.85 -20.20 -58.75
N ARG A 686 -4.72 -19.51 -59.90
CA ARG A 686 -3.45 -18.93 -60.34
C ARG A 686 -2.99 -17.80 -59.42
N TYR A 687 -3.90 -16.97 -58.92
CA TYR A 687 -3.63 -15.90 -57.97
C TYR A 687 -3.19 -16.44 -56.61
N ILE A 688 -3.90 -17.42 -56.05
CA ILE A 688 -3.49 -18.11 -54.81
C ILE A 688 -2.11 -18.75 -54.96
N ASN A 689 -1.84 -19.42 -56.08
CA ASN A 689 -0.54 -20.04 -56.33
C ASN A 689 0.60 -19.04 -56.59
N ARG A 690 0.32 -17.91 -57.24
CA ARG A 690 1.34 -16.91 -57.61
C ARG A 690 1.62 -15.90 -56.48
N SER A 691 0.59 -15.50 -55.73
CA SER A 691 0.67 -14.55 -54.61
C SER A 691 1.12 -15.19 -53.29
N SER A 692 1.28 -16.52 -53.25
CA SER A 692 1.88 -17.25 -52.12
C SER A 692 3.40 -17.50 -52.29
N HIS A 693 3.97 -17.18 -53.45
CA HIS A 693 5.41 -17.28 -53.73
C HIS A 693 6.04 -15.89 -53.85
N SER A 694 7.20 -15.67 -53.21
CA SER A 694 7.92 -14.40 -53.17
C SER A 694 8.69 -14.12 -54.48
N ASP A 695 7.99 -13.92 -55.59
CA ASP A 695 8.62 -13.65 -56.90
C ASP A 695 8.96 -12.14 -57.04
N PRO A 696 10.22 -11.74 -57.30
CA PRO A 696 10.64 -10.33 -57.44
C PRO A 696 9.91 -9.56 -58.55
N ILE A 697 9.28 -10.25 -59.51
CA ILE A 697 8.51 -9.65 -60.60
C ILE A 697 7.08 -9.25 -60.15
N ASN A 698 6.63 -9.68 -58.97
CA ASN A 698 5.36 -9.25 -58.37
C ASN A 698 5.47 -7.82 -57.78
N ILE A 699 5.75 -6.83 -58.64
CA ILE A 699 5.73 -5.41 -58.28
C ILE A 699 4.28 -4.98 -58.08
N GLY A 700 3.88 -4.79 -56.82
CA GLY A 700 3.03 -3.69 -56.37
C GLY A 700 1.64 -3.49 -57.00
N LEU A 701 1.05 -4.47 -57.68
CA LEU A 701 -0.37 -4.42 -58.02
C LEU A 701 -1.17 -4.98 -56.85
N MET A 702 -1.50 -4.12 -55.88
CA MET A 702 -2.65 -4.37 -55.01
C MET A 702 -3.88 -4.38 -55.91
N VAL A 703 -4.24 -5.56 -56.40
CA VAL A 703 -5.51 -5.75 -57.07
C VAL A 703 -6.57 -5.56 -56.00
N GLU A 704 -7.37 -4.49 -56.10
CA GLU A 704 -8.62 -4.28 -55.35
C GLU A 704 -9.63 -5.36 -55.76
N VAL A 705 -9.36 -6.62 -55.42
CA VAL A 705 -10.34 -7.68 -55.56
C VAL A 705 -11.12 -7.74 -54.26
N ASP A 706 -12.45 -7.73 -54.39
CA ASP A 706 -13.36 -7.90 -53.28
C ASP A 706 -13.05 -9.21 -52.51
N PRO A 707 -12.64 -9.13 -51.22
CA PRO A 707 -12.38 -10.29 -50.38
C PRO A 707 -13.56 -11.28 -50.33
N GLN A 708 -14.79 -10.78 -50.48
CA GLN A 708 -16.02 -11.58 -50.49
C GLN A 708 -16.01 -12.60 -51.65
N ALA A 709 -15.61 -12.17 -52.85
CA ALA A 709 -15.56 -13.03 -54.03
C ALA A 709 -14.54 -14.18 -53.87
N TYR A 710 -13.45 -13.96 -53.13
CA TYR A 710 -12.47 -15.01 -52.85
C TYR A 710 -12.94 -16.01 -51.79
N LEU A 711 -13.67 -15.54 -50.77
CA LEU A 711 -14.27 -16.41 -49.77
C LEU A 711 -15.34 -17.33 -50.37
N GLU A 712 -16.17 -16.81 -51.28
CA GLU A 712 -17.17 -17.61 -52.00
C GLU A 712 -16.52 -18.68 -52.89
N ARG A 713 -15.47 -18.31 -53.63
CA ARG A 713 -14.70 -19.24 -54.46
C ARG A 713 -13.93 -20.26 -53.63
N PHE A 714 -13.48 -19.91 -52.43
CA PHE A 714 -12.87 -20.84 -51.50
C PHE A 714 -13.87 -21.86 -50.97
N LYS A 715 -15.08 -21.41 -50.57
CA LYS A 715 -16.18 -22.31 -50.16
C LYS A 715 -16.59 -23.26 -51.28
N SER A 716 -16.68 -22.78 -52.52
CA SER A 716 -17.12 -23.61 -53.66
C SER A 716 -16.20 -24.81 -53.91
N ILE A 717 -14.90 -24.72 -53.59
CA ILE A 717 -13.97 -25.86 -53.69
C ILE A 717 -14.41 -27.02 -52.78
N PHE A 718 -14.82 -26.74 -51.54
CA PHE A 718 -15.30 -27.76 -50.59
C PHE A 718 -16.66 -28.33 -50.98
N ILE A 719 -17.55 -27.51 -51.56
CA ILE A 719 -18.84 -27.97 -52.08
C ILE A 719 -18.64 -28.95 -53.24
N ASN A 720 -17.86 -28.56 -54.24
CA ASN A 720 -17.65 -29.37 -55.45
C ASN A 720 -16.86 -30.65 -55.18
N THR A 721 -16.03 -30.68 -54.13
CA THR A 721 -15.30 -31.88 -53.69
C THR A 721 -16.13 -32.84 -52.82
N GLN A 722 -17.35 -32.45 -52.45
CA GLN A 722 -18.27 -33.14 -51.52
C GLN A 722 -17.75 -33.15 -50.07
N ASP A 723 -17.00 -32.13 -49.67
CA ASP A 723 -16.42 -31.97 -48.34
C ASP A 723 -16.97 -30.70 -47.62
N GLU A 724 -18.18 -30.24 -47.98
CA GLU A 724 -18.82 -29.03 -47.40
C GLU A 724 -18.96 -29.11 -45.88
N GLY A 725 -19.30 -30.28 -45.32
CA GLY A 725 -19.42 -30.46 -43.87
C GLY A 725 -18.13 -30.17 -43.10
N HIS A 726 -16.95 -30.36 -43.72
CA HIS A 726 -15.67 -29.98 -43.11
C HIS A 726 -15.48 -28.46 -43.09
N TYR A 727 -15.81 -27.79 -44.20
CA TYR A 727 -15.78 -26.32 -44.28
C TYR A 727 -16.69 -25.71 -43.21
N GLU A 728 -17.93 -26.18 -43.09
CA GLU A 728 -18.89 -25.70 -42.09
C GLU A 728 -18.39 -25.94 -40.66
N CYS A 729 -17.82 -27.11 -40.36
CA CYS A 729 -17.28 -27.43 -39.04
C CYS A 729 -16.11 -26.52 -38.63
N MET A 730 -15.26 -26.11 -39.58
CA MET A 730 -14.09 -25.26 -39.30
C MET A 730 -14.42 -23.77 -39.26
N MET A 731 -15.52 -23.38 -39.93
CA MET A 731 -16.06 -22.02 -39.97
C MET A 731 -16.98 -21.67 -38.80
N GLN A 732 -17.47 -22.67 -38.06
CA GLN A 732 -17.99 -22.51 -36.69
C GLN A 732 -16.85 -22.14 -35.74
#